data_AF-A0A7W0AEC7-F1
#
_entry.id   AF-A0A7W0AEC7-F1
#
_cell.length_a   1.000
_cell.length_b   1.000
_cell.length_c   1.000
_cell.angle_alpha   90.00
_cell.angle_beta   90.00
_cell.angle_gamma   90.00
#
_symmetry.space_group_name_H-M   'P 1'
#
loop_
_entity.id
_entity.type
_entity.pdbx_description
1 polymer ?
#
loop_
_entity_poly.entity_id
_entity_poly.type
_entity_poly.pdbx_seq_one_letter_code
_entity_poly.pdbx_strand_id
1 'polypeptide(L)'
;MATFNMPEQISPKFQRLLDDSQKLEGVRLADAIPKNLYKPRLMRGMLSFFTGYAVYIGALVAIAHAPHWLFYLPLWLLAGLGGWGLFCVAHDCGHHSFSRDRKLNAIIGHLSLIPLLYPFHGWRHMHNLHHSHTNSLELDTDWRPVTRLQYQRMSRWEKFVYGSTRSWLFWLGTVNYQRHSGFRPSMFAKMEARNEVRRSILFVAVVAAIGLPALIYFTGISGFFLYFLMPWLAIHAWFSLTTMMHHISDETPFLTKEHWTFNGSGLLLTTDYMYPRWLLFLTNYITVHTAHHVAPIIPHYNLMEAQAALKSAYPGMVREKPLSIKDVWRVARYCHLYDPVKGYYEPLDETPRDISDKVTVPVVDPAKEAPYTPAKPSLLRLYIGGLALFSNKAAGRKATDAFGYTRGMIKKRPKDVLPLGAKRFAIGGTTSVQHGYLWGKGKGTILLVHGWGANSSSMYSFAGALQKQGFKVAAFDAPAHGVSPGSVTTMTEFKDAVKAAITTLEDVVGIVAHSLGGIASTGALAELGREHRVRGVCLLGAPATLPAVIQRWSRQVLPMDPAVRHAMHAELWRRNGVPVEHWDIPQLGQKLSVPFLVLHDEADDVVPVCEAQHIARHLPEVTFQAVEGVGHVRILSDMGAIALVTDFLAALDPTSGPTRNIAAEVV
;
A
#
# COMPACT_ATOMS: atom_id res chain seq x y z
N MET A 1 1.94 3.40 -2.59
CA MET A 1 1.07 2.86 -1.52
C MET A 1 0.78 1.43 -1.91
N ALA A 2 0.90 0.46 -1.00
CA ALA A 2 0.41 -0.89 -1.29
C ALA A 2 -1.11 -0.81 -1.39
N THR A 3 -1.70 -1.38 -2.43
CA THR A 3 -3.14 -1.62 -2.47
C THR A 3 -3.43 -2.64 -1.36
N PHE A 4 -4.19 -2.21 -0.36
CA PHE A 4 -4.78 -3.13 0.60
C PHE A 4 -5.90 -3.84 -0.17
N ASN A 5 -5.65 -5.08 -0.57
CA ASN A 5 -6.67 -5.90 -1.23
C ASN A 5 -7.66 -6.44 -0.20
N MET A 6 -8.85 -6.74 -0.70
CA MET A 6 -10.04 -7.24 -0.02
C MET A 6 -9.79 -8.52 0.80
N PRO A 7 -10.52 -8.72 1.92
CA PRO A 7 -10.64 -10.04 2.53
C PRO A 7 -11.37 -11.02 1.60
N GLU A 8 -10.62 -11.95 1.02
CA GLU A 8 -11.13 -13.05 0.18
C GLU A 8 -12.05 -14.00 0.97
N GLN A 9 -11.93 -14.02 2.30
CA GLN A 9 -12.81 -14.78 3.20
C GLN A 9 -13.49 -13.84 4.19
N ILE A 10 -14.63 -13.29 3.78
CA ILE A 10 -15.47 -12.49 4.67
C ILE A 10 -16.04 -13.41 5.75
N SER A 11 -15.48 -13.33 6.96
CA SER A 11 -16.06 -14.04 8.12
C SER A 11 -17.45 -13.48 8.44
N PRO A 12 -18.36 -14.28 9.03
CA PRO A 12 -19.67 -13.78 9.48
C PRO A 12 -19.57 -12.55 10.40
N LYS A 13 -18.50 -12.47 11.20
CA LYS A 13 -18.21 -11.33 12.08
C LYS A 13 -17.85 -10.07 11.29
N PHE A 14 -17.06 -10.22 10.22
CA PHE A 14 -16.69 -9.11 9.34
C PHE A 14 -17.90 -8.65 8.52
N GLN A 15 -18.72 -9.57 8.00
CA GLN A 15 -19.95 -9.21 7.30
C GLN A 15 -20.90 -8.43 8.21
N ARG A 16 -21.12 -8.89 9.45
CA ARG A 16 -21.94 -8.17 10.43
C ARG A 16 -21.43 -6.76 10.71
N LEU A 17 -20.11 -6.57 10.79
CA LEU A 17 -19.51 -5.24 10.93
C LEU A 17 -19.83 -4.34 9.74
N LEU A 18 -19.76 -4.87 8.51
CA LEU A 18 -20.12 -4.12 7.31
C LEU A 18 -21.61 -3.78 7.27
N ASP A 19 -22.47 -4.73 7.60
CA ASP A 19 -23.92 -4.53 7.65
C ASP A 19 -24.30 -3.48 8.70
N ASP A 20 -23.69 -3.54 9.89
CA ASP A 20 -23.90 -2.55 10.93
C ASP A 20 -23.33 -1.18 10.53
N SER A 21 -22.19 -1.13 9.83
CA SER A 21 -21.63 0.11 9.27
C SER A 21 -22.57 0.75 8.25
N GLN A 22 -23.17 -0.05 7.36
CA GLN A 22 -24.13 0.42 6.36
C GLN A 22 -25.41 0.99 7.00
N LYS A 23 -25.91 0.38 8.08
CA LYS A 23 -27.08 0.91 8.84
C LYS A 23 -26.84 2.31 9.40
N LEU A 24 -25.58 2.70 9.60
CA LEU A 24 -25.20 4.01 10.13
C LEU A 24 -24.97 5.04 9.02
N GLU A 25 -25.03 4.67 7.74
CA GLU A 25 -24.90 5.64 6.64
C GLU A 25 -26.06 6.65 6.66
N GLY A 26 -25.73 7.93 6.50
CA GLY A 26 -26.70 9.03 6.54
C GLY A 26 -27.22 9.39 7.94
N VAL A 27 -26.91 8.61 8.98
CA VAL A 27 -27.29 8.89 10.37
C VAL A 27 -26.38 9.97 10.98
N ARG A 28 -26.92 10.82 11.84
CA ARG A 28 -26.11 11.74 12.66
C ARG A 28 -25.98 11.17 14.07
N LEU A 29 -24.92 10.40 14.32
CA LEU A 29 -24.70 9.74 15.62
C LEU A 29 -24.76 10.72 16.80
N ALA A 30 -24.27 11.95 16.62
CA ALA A 30 -24.29 13.02 17.61
C ALA A 30 -25.71 13.40 18.09
N ASP A 31 -26.76 13.17 17.28
CA ASP A 31 -28.14 13.52 17.66
C ASP A 31 -28.68 12.61 18.77
N ALA A 32 -28.06 11.43 18.98
CA ALA A 32 -28.37 10.55 20.11
C ALA A 32 -27.85 11.09 21.45
N ILE A 33 -26.93 12.05 21.44
CA ILE A 33 -26.26 12.55 22.64
C ILE A 33 -26.95 13.84 23.14
N PRO A 34 -27.35 13.91 24.43
CA PRO A 34 -27.96 15.11 24.97
C PRO A 34 -27.09 16.38 24.84
N LYS A 35 -27.70 17.47 24.33
CA LYS A 35 -26.99 18.74 24.02
C LYS A 35 -26.30 19.38 25.22
N ASN A 36 -26.78 19.14 26.44
CA ASN A 36 -26.15 19.65 27.68
C ASN A 36 -24.75 19.05 27.90
N LEU A 37 -24.47 17.86 27.38
CA LEU A 37 -23.17 17.18 27.55
C LEU A 37 -22.05 17.82 26.74
N TYR A 38 -22.37 18.59 25.71
CA TYR A 38 -21.41 19.33 24.89
C TYR A 38 -20.88 20.60 25.57
N LYS A 39 -21.47 21.01 26.71
CA LYS A 39 -21.12 22.28 27.35
C LYS A 39 -19.91 22.12 28.28
N PRO A 40 -18.74 22.71 27.95
CA PRO A 40 -17.58 22.64 28.83
C PRO A 40 -17.80 23.46 30.11
N ARG A 41 -17.34 22.91 31.23
CA ARG A 41 -17.24 23.52 32.55
C ARG A 41 -15.75 23.67 32.88
N LEU A 42 -15.24 24.89 32.75
CA LEU A 42 -13.81 25.19 32.92
C LEU A 42 -13.25 24.64 34.23
N MET A 43 -13.96 24.78 35.35
CA MET A 43 -13.48 24.31 36.66
C MET A 43 -13.25 22.80 36.72
N ARG A 44 -14.05 22.00 36.00
CA ARG A 44 -13.85 20.54 35.94
C ARG A 44 -12.59 20.20 35.13
N GLY A 45 -12.37 20.90 34.02
CA GLY A 45 -11.12 20.76 33.25
C GLY A 45 -9.89 21.19 34.06
N MET A 46 -9.96 22.32 34.76
CA MET A 46 -8.86 22.80 35.63
C MET A 46 -8.58 21.83 36.78
N LEU A 47 -9.62 21.22 37.38
CA LEU A 47 -9.43 20.18 38.40
C LEU A 47 -8.60 19.02 37.86
N SER A 48 -8.89 18.52 36.64
CA SER A 48 -8.10 17.48 35.99
C SER A 48 -6.67 17.93 35.69
N PHE A 49 -6.48 19.17 35.23
CA PHE A 49 -5.16 19.77 34.99
C PHE A 49 -4.30 19.78 36.26
N PHE A 50 -4.84 20.29 37.37
CA PHE A 50 -4.12 20.34 38.63
C PHE A 50 -3.93 18.97 39.26
N THR A 51 -4.89 18.05 39.10
CA THR A 51 -4.76 16.67 39.57
C THR A 51 -3.61 15.97 38.86
N GLY A 52 -3.51 16.10 37.53
CA GLY A 52 -2.41 15.52 36.74
C GLY A 52 -1.04 16.04 37.20
N TYR A 53 -0.90 17.35 37.40
CA TYR A 53 0.34 17.94 37.93
C TYR A 53 0.63 17.52 39.38
N ALA A 54 -0.38 17.46 40.24
CA ALA A 54 -0.21 17.04 41.63
C ALA A 54 0.30 15.59 41.71
N VAL A 55 -0.26 14.68 40.91
CA VAL A 55 0.22 13.29 40.83
C VAL A 55 1.62 13.22 40.24
N TYR A 56 1.89 13.94 39.13
CA TYR A 56 3.21 13.95 38.48
C TYR A 56 4.30 14.49 39.42
N ILE A 57 4.13 15.71 39.93
CA ILE A 57 5.11 16.37 40.81
C ILE A 57 5.21 15.62 42.14
N GLY A 58 4.10 15.17 42.72
CA GLY A 58 4.09 14.38 43.95
C GLY A 58 4.91 13.10 43.82
N ALA A 59 4.82 12.39 42.68
CA ALA A 59 5.64 11.23 42.40
C ALA A 59 7.13 11.58 42.25
N LEU A 60 7.48 12.70 41.61
CA LEU A 60 8.87 13.15 41.52
C LEU A 60 9.47 13.51 42.89
N VAL A 61 8.69 14.21 43.73
CA VAL A 61 9.09 14.52 45.11
C VAL A 61 9.27 13.24 45.92
N ALA A 62 8.37 12.27 45.77
CA ALA A 62 8.49 10.97 46.42
C ALA A 62 9.75 10.21 45.96
N ILE A 63 10.15 10.31 44.69
CA ILE A 63 11.41 9.72 44.19
C ILE A 63 12.62 10.36 44.88
N ALA A 64 12.61 11.68 45.04
CA ALA A 64 13.69 12.42 45.69
C ALA A 64 13.86 12.03 47.18
N HIS A 65 12.78 11.63 47.84
CA HIS A 65 12.78 11.19 49.25
C HIS A 65 12.73 9.67 49.43
N ALA A 66 12.81 8.89 48.36
CA ALA A 66 12.70 7.44 48.45
C ALA A 66 13.92 6.86 49.19
N PRO A 67 13.72 6.08 50.27
CA PRO A 67 14.82 5.55 51.07
C PRO A 67 15.58 4.42 50.36
N HIS A 68 15.03 3.87 49.28
CA HIS A 68 15.60 2.75 48.55
C HIS A 68 15.19 2.77 47.07
N TRP A 69 16.07 2.30 46.18
CA TRP A 69 15.86 2.30 44.72
C TRP A 69 14.66 1.44 44.26
N LEU A 70 14.23 0.48 45.08
CA LEU A 70 13.04 -0.36 44.80
C LEU A 70 11.75 0.46 44.64
N PHE A 71 11.68 1.66 45.24
CA PHE A 71 10.54 2.55 45.10
C PHE A 71 10.53 3.33 43.78
N TYR A 72 11.65 3.39 43.03
CA TYR A 72 11.73 4.20 41.81
C TYR A 72 10.78 3.70 40.73
N LEU A 73 10.70 2.39 40.48
CA LEU A 73 9.82 1.85 39.45
C LEU A 73 8.33 2.16 39.68
N PRO A 74 7.72 1.85 40.85
CA PRO A 74 6.31 2.19 41.09
C PRO A 74 6.07 3.70 41.07
N LEU A 75 7.02 4.52 41.54
CA LEU A 75 6.90 5.97 41.50
C LEU A 75 7.05 6.54 40.08
N TRP A 76 7.90 5.96 39.22
CA TRP A 76 7.96 6.32 37.81
C TRP A 76 6.66 5.98 37.09
N LEU A 77 6.05 4.83 37.38
CA LEU A 77 4.75 4.48 36.81
C LEU A 77 3.65 5.44 37.28
N LEU A 78 3.71 5.91 38.54
CA LEU A 78 2.79 6.92 39.07
C LEU A 78 3.02 8.30 38.45
N ALA A 79 4.27 8.72 38.28
CA ALA A 79 4.62 9.94 37.55
C ALA A 79 4.11 9.84 36.10
N GLY A 80 4.37 8.71 35.44
CA GLY A 80 3.85 8.40 34.11
C GLY A 80 2.33 8.53 34.02
N LEU A 81 1.60 8.05 35.04
CA LEU A 81 0.15 8.17 35.11
C LEU A 81 -0.32 9.63 35.24
N GLY A 82 0.34 10.43 36.08
CA GLY A 82 0.05 11.86 36.20
C GLY A 82 0.31 12.62 34.89
N GLY A 83 1.44 12.33 34.23
CA GLY A 83 1.77 12.92 32.93
C GLY A 83 0.84 12.45 31.80
N TRP A 84 0.36 11.21 31.84
CA TRP A 84 -0.68 10.72 30.93
C TRP A 84 -2.02 11.42 31.18
N GLY A 85 -2.40 11.62 32.44
CA GLY A 85 -3.58 12.43 32.80
C GLY A 85 -3.48 13.86 32.24
N LEU A 86 -2.31 14.50 32.33
CA LEU A 86 -2.06 15.79 31.71
C LEU A 86 -2.17 15.73 30.17
N PHE A 87 -1.68 14.67 29.54
CA PHE A 87 -1.89 14.46 28.11
C PHE A 87 -3.38 14.40 27.76
N CYS A 88 -4.20 13.70 28.53
CA CYS A 88 -5.65 13.67 28.33
C CYS A 88 -6.30 15.06 28.51
N VAL A 89 -5.74 15.94 29.35
CA VAL A 89 -6.18 17.35 29.44
C VAL A 89 -5.82 18.12 28.18
N ALA A 90 -4.58 17.97 27.69
CA ALA A 90 -4.17 18.56 26.42
C ALA A 90 -5.06 18.05 25.28
N HIS A 91 -5.49 16.80 25.36
CA HIS A 91 -6.39 16.20 24.40
C HIS A 91 -7.75 16.89 24.32
N ASP A 92 -8.39 17.15 25.46
CA ASP A 92 -9.62 17.94 25.51
C ASP A 92 -9.43 19.38 25.01
N CYS A 93 -8.27 19.99 25.29
CA CYS A 93 -7.92 21.28 24.71
C CYS A 93 -7.81 21.23 23.17
N GLY A 94 -7.26 20.13 22.63
CA GLY A 94 -7.10 19.87 21.21
C GLY A 94 -8.42 19.81 20.46
N HIS A 95 -9.43 19.22 21.09
CA HIS A 95 -10.81 19.10 20.58
C HIS A 95 -11.72 20.26 20.97
N HIS A 96 -11.21 21.25 21.70
CA HIS A 96 -11.99 22.37 22.23
C HIS A 96 -13.11 21.97 23.20
N SER A 97 -13.01 20.78 23.79
CA SER A 97 -13.93 20.28 24.82
C SER A 97 -13.53 20.73 26.24
N PHE A 98 -12.30 21.23 26.42
CA PHE A 98 -11.84 21.79 27.69
C PHE A 98 -12.49 23.15 28.02
N SER A 99 -12.49 24.07 27.06
CA SER A 99 -13.07 25.42 27.16
C SER A 99 -13.57 25.92 25.81
N ARG A 100 -14.51 26.87 25.83
CA ARG A 100 -14.96 27.58 24.61
C ARG A 100 -13.89 28.53 24.06
N ASP A 101 -12.95 28.97 24.90
CA ASP A 101 -11.86 29.86 24.50
C ASP A 101 -10.70 29.05 23.89
N ARG A 102 -10.48 29.24 22.59
CA ARG A 102 -9.41 28.58 21.82
C ARG A 102 -8.01 28.99 22.28
N LYS A 103 -7.82 30.23 22.75
CA LYS A 103 -6.52 30.71 23.26
C LYS A 103 -6.20 30.03 24.58
N LEU A 104 -7.18 29.95 25.48
CA LEU A 104 -7.02 29.23 26.74
C LEU A 104 -6.70 27.75 26.50
N ASN A 105 -7.42 27.10 25.59
CA ASN A 105 -7.12 25.71 25.19
C ASN A 105 -5.69 25.57 24.66
N ALA A 106 -5.22 26.51 23.83
CA ALA A 106 -3.85 26.47 23.35
C ALA A 106 -2.84 26.61 24.49
N ILE A 107 -3.05 27.53 25.43
CA ILE A 107 -2.14 27.72 26.59
C ILE A 107 -2.12 26.47 27.47
N ILE A 108 -3.28 26.01 27.92
CA ILE A 108 -3.37 24.83 28.79
C ILE A 108 -2.86 23.57 28.09
N GLY A 109 -3.12 23.42 26.78
CA GLY A 109 -2.60 22.32 25.99
C GLY A 109 -1.07 22.30 25.92
N HIS A 110 -0.41 23.45 25.75
CA HIS A 110 1.05 23.52 25.79
C HIS A 110 1.62 23.21 27.18
N LEU A 111 1.01 23.79 28.23
CA LEU A 111 1.46 23.56 29.61
C LEU A 111 1.35 22.07 29.96
N SER A 112 0.20 21.46 29.68
CA SER A 112 -0.07 20.04 29.99
C SER A 112 0.93 19.08 29.32
N LEU A 113 1.52 19.46 28.17
CA LEU A 113 2.47 18.62 27.44
C LEU A 113 3.94 18.90 27.77
N ILE A 114 4.23 19.78 28.73
CA ILE A 114 5.61 20.05 29.19
C ILE A 114 6.33 18.77 29.67
N PRO A 115 5.73 17.89 30.51
CA PRO A 115 6.42 16.68 30.98
C PRO A 115 6.89 15.76 29.86
N LEU A 116 6.19 15.75 28.73
CA LEU A 116 6.52 14.97 27.53
C LEU A 116 7.43 15.70 26.54
N LEU A 117 7.62 17.02 26.72
CA LEU A 117 8.21 17.91 25.71
C LEU A 117 7.58 17.70 24.33
N TYR A 118 6.23 17.69 24.27
CA TYR A 118 5.48 17.40 23.04
C TYR A 118 4.89 18.67 22.43
N PRO A 119 5.20 19.00 21.16
CA PRO A 119 4.56 20.11 20.46
C PRO A 119 3.04 19.92 20.32
N PHE A 120 2.28 20.69 21.10
CA PHE A 120 0.81 20.59 21.19
C PHE A 120 0.10 20.67 19.83
N HIS A 121 0.40 21.67 19.00
CA HIS A 121 -0.30 21.80 17.72
C HIS A 121 0.07 20.72 16.71
N GLY A 122 1.31 20.20 16.76
CA GLY A 122 1.72 19.09 15.88
C GLY A 122 0.92 17.83 16.19
N TRP A 123 0.87 17.48 17.47
CA TRP A 123 0.01 16.41 17.95
C TRP A 123 -1.46 16.63 17.61
N ARG A 124 -2.04 17.79 17.96
CA ARG A 124 -3.46 18.11 17.73
C ARG A 124 -3.88 17.90 16.28
N HIS A 125 -3.10 18.40 15.32
CA HIS A 125 -3.46 18.30 13.90
C HIS A 125 -3.42 16.85 13.39
N MET A 126 -2.46 16.04 13.85
CA MET A 126 -2.38 14.61 13.50
C MET A 126 -3.49 13.82 14.17
N HIS A 127 -3.75 14.08 15.45
CA HIS A 127 -4.84 13.44 16.19
C HIS A 127 -6.21 13.73 15.57
N ASN A 128 -6.44 14.96 15.10
CA ASN A 128 -7.67 15.31 14.40
C ASN A 128 -7.81 14.58 13.04
N LEU A 129 -6.70 14.24 12.38
CA LEU A 129 -6.72 13.43 11.17
C LEU A 129 -7.13 11.98 11.50
N HIS A 130 -6.59 11.42 12.58
CA HIS A 130 -7.02 10.14 13.13
C HIS A 130 -8.53 10.12 13.46
N HIS A 131 -9.07 11.15 14.12
CA HIS A 131 -10.52 11.27 14.38
C HIS A 131 -11.38 11.34 13.11
N SER A 132 -10.83 11.88 12.02
CA SER A 132 -11.54 11.96 10.74
C SER A 132 -11.50 10.65 9.95
N HIS A 133 -10.55 9.77 10.26
CA HIS A 133 -10.23 8.57 9.48
C HIS A 133 -9.91 7.35 10.36
N THR A 134 -10.58 7.22 11.50
CA THR A 134 -10.28 6.20 12.51
C THR A 134 -10.31 4.81 11.87
N ASN A 135 -9.25 4.03 12.09
CA ASN A 135 -9.05 2.70 11.56
C ASN A 135 -9.15 2.60 10.01
N SER A 136 -8.87 3.68 9.26
CA SER A 136 -8.66 3.62 7.80
C SER A 136 -7.25 3.13 7.48
N LEU A 137 -7.15 2.09 6.63
CA LEU A 137 -5.88 1.59 6.13
C LEU A 137 -5.14 2.59 5.26
N GLU A 138 -5.78 3.61 4.70
CA GLU A 138 -5.15 4.58 3.81
C GLU A 138 -4.75 5.86 4.55
N LEU A 139 -5.65 6.35 5.41
CA LEU A 139 -5.62 7.72 5.93
C LEU A 139 -5.40 7.82 7.44
N ASP A 140 -5.62 6.76 8.21
CA ASP A 140 -5.34 6.81 9.65
C ASP A 140 -3.83 6.95 9.91
N THR A 141 -3.50 7.79 10.88
CA THR A 141 -2.14 8.08 11.33
C THR A 141 -1.70 7.25 12.52
N ASP A 142 -2.66 6.69 13.26
CA ASP A 142 -2.39 6.06 14.56
C ASP A 142 -2.47 4.54 14.42
N TRP A 143 -1.46 3.85 14.95
CA TRP A 143 -1.40 2.38 15.06
C TRP A 143 -1.62 1.55 13.77
N ARG A 144 -1.70 2.21 12.60
CA ARG A 144 -1.93 1.60 11.28
C ARG A 144 -1.01 0.41 11.01
N PRO A 145 -1.55 -0.81 10.84
CA PRO A 145 -0.76 -1.99 10.55
C PRO A 145 -0.21 -1.99 9.12
N VAL A 146 0.83 -2.78 8.90
CA VAL A 146 1.36 -3.09 7.57
C VAL A 146 1.09 -4.55 7.22
N THR A 147 1.01 -4.88 5.94
CA THR A 147 0.87 -6.26 5.48
C THR A 147 2.17 -7.05 5.69
N ARG A 148 2.10 -8.38 5.75
CA ARG A 148 3.30 -9.24 5.78
C ARG A 148 4.25 -8.97 4.63
N LEU A 149 3.73 -8.69 3.44
CA LEU A 149 4.54 -8.31 2.28
C LEU A 149 5.28 -6.98 2.52
N GLN A 150 4.62 -5.98 3.08
CA GLN A 150 5.25 -4.71 3.47
C GLN A 150 6.30 -4.93 4.56
N TYR A 151 6.00 -5.72 5.59
CA TYR A 151 6.93 -6.04 6.67
C TYR A 151 8.17 -6.79 6.16
N GLN A 152 8.02 -7.78 5.29
CA GLN A 152 9.15 -8.50 4.69
C GLN A 152 10.05 -7.56 3.86
N ARG A 153 9.44 -6.57 3.21
CA ARG A 153 10.10 -5.47 2.49
C ARG A 153 10.63 -4.37 3.42
N MET A 154 10.55 -4.45 4.74
CA MET A 154 11.22 -3.47 5.61
C MET A 154 12.70 -3.79 5.77
N SER A 155 13.54 -2.76 5.91
CA SER A 155 14.92 -2.90 6.37
C SER A 155 14.97 -3.51 7.78
N ARG A 156 16.15 -3.98 8.22
CA ARG A 156 16.30 -4.56 9.58
C ARG A 156 15.91 -3.57 10.69
N TRP A 157 16.24 -2.30 10.51
CA TRP A 157 15.88 -1.23 11.44
C TRP A 157 14.38 -0.95 11.46
N GLU A 158 13.74 -0.83 10.28
CA GLU A 158 12.29 -0.63 10.19
C GLU A 158 11.52 -1.82 10.77
N LYS A 159 11.98 -3.05 10.57
CA LYS A 159 11.41 -4.25 11.21
C LYS A 159 11.53 -4.21 12.72
N PHE A 160 12.67 -3.76 13.24
CA PHE A 160 12.89 -3.59 14.69
C PHE A 160 11.96 -2.51 15.27
N VAL A 161 11.91 -1.33 14.64
CA VAL A 161 11.00 -0.25 15.08
C VAL A 161 9.55 -0.74 15.01
N TYR A 162 9.10 -1.25 13.87
CA TYR A 162 7.73 -1.74 13.71
C TYR A 162 7.38 -2.84 14.72
N GLY A 163 8.22 -3.88 14.81
CA GLY A 163 8.01 -5.00 15.72
C GLY A 163 8.02 -4.56 17.18
N SER A 164 8.96 -3.70 17.59
CA SER A 164 9.02 -3.17 18.95
C SER A 164 7.75 -2.41 19.32
N THR A 165 7.20 -1.58 18.42
CA THR A 165 5.95 -0.85 18.69
C THR A 165 4.73 -1.75 18.93
N ARG A 166 4.74 -3.02 18.50
CA ARG A 166 3.55 -3.90 18.55
C ARG A 166 3.73 -5.16 19.37
N SER A 167 4.92 -5.38 19.91
CA SER A 167 5.25 -6.53 20.74
C SER A 167 5.42 -6.10 22.21
N TRP A 168 6.26 -6.78 22.99
CA TRP A 168 6.57 -6.42 24.38
C TRP A 168 7.04 -4.96 24.60
N LEU A 169 7.69 -4.35 23.61
CA LEU A 169 8.19 -2.98 23.68
C LEU A 169 7.17 -1.94 23.17
N PHE A 170 5.87 -2.25 23.22
CA PHE A 170 4.81 -1.40 22.65
C PHE A 170 4.85 0.05 23.16
N TRP A 171 5.41 0.28 24.35
CA TRP A 171 5.64 1.60 24.94
C TRP A 171 6.58 2.50 24.11
N LEU A 172 7.39 1.93 23.22
CA LEU A 172 8.17 2.69 22.21
C LEU A 172 7.30 3.21 21.06
N GLY A 173 6.06 2.71 20.93
CA GLY A 173 5.10 3.12 19.90
C GLY A 173 4.87 4.62 19.89
N THR A 174 4.55 5.20 21.05
CA THR A 174 4.26 6.63 21.14
C THR A 174 5.51 7.51 21.14
N VAL A 175 6.70 6.97 21.46
CA VAL A 175 7.98 7.66 21.25
C VAL A 175 8.21 7.88 19.75
N ASN A 176 8.04 6.82 18.96
CA ASN A 176 8.12 6.91 17.50
C ASN A 176 7.02 7.84 16.95
N TYR A 177 5.79 7.72 17.47
CA TYR A 177 4.68 8.59 17.10
C TYR A 177 4.99 10.07 17.35
N GLN A 178 5.50 10.43 18.54
CA GLN A 178 5.84 11.81 18.90
C GLN A 178 6.82 12.44 17.91
N ARG A 179 7.86 11.69 17.52
CA ARG A 179 8.82 12.14 16.50
C ARG A 179 8.12 12.45 15.17
N HIS A 180 7.16 11.62 14.76
CA HIS A 180 6.49 11.77 13.47
C HIS A 180 5.41 12.85 13.48
N SER A 181 4.57 12.92 14.51
CA SER A 181 3.41 13.81 14.56
C SER A 181 3.71 15.19 15.17
N GLY A 182 4.65 15.28 16.12
CA GLY A 182 4.96 16.54 16.82
C GLY A 182 5.94 17.46 16.08
N PHE A 183 6.93 16.89 15.41
CA PHE A 183 8.14 17.63 14.97
C PHE A 183 8.29 17.78 13.46
N ARG A 184 7.23 17.55 12.67
CA ARG A 184 7.28 17.61 11.21
C ARG A 184 6.25 18.59 10.60
N PRO A 185 6.53 19.91 10.62
CA PRO A 185 5.62 20.90 10.03
C PRO A 185 5.35 20.65 8.54
N SER A 186 6.29 20.08 7.79
CA SER A 186 6.16 19.84 6.35
C SER A 186 5.05 18.85 5.97
N MET A 187 4.52 18.06 6.92
CA MET A 187 3.43 17.12 6.64
C MET A 187 2.07 17.82 6.49
N PHE A 188 1.92 19.06 6.97
CA PHE A 188 0.67 19.80 6.89
C PHE A 188 0.60 20.65 5.63
N ALA A 189 -0.46 20.48 4.84
CA ALA A 189 -0.66 21.20 3.58
C ALA A 189 -0.87 22.71 3.78
N LYS A 190 -1.66 23.10 4.80
CA LYS A 190 -2.04 24.49 5.11
C LYS A 190 -0.92 25.25 5.83
N MET A 191 -0.64 26.47 5.39
CA MET A 191 0.46 27.29 5.94
C MET A 191 0.22 27.67 7.40
N GLU A 192 -1.03 27.95 7.77
CA GLU A 192 -1.44 28.31 9.13
C GLU A 192 -1.13 27.18 10.10
N ALA A 193 -1.49 25.95 9.73
CA ALA A 193 -1.17 24.75 10.50
C ALA A 193 0.35 24.59 10.66
N ARG A 194 1.14 24.77 9.58
CA ARG A 194 2.61 24.72 9.65
C ARG A 194 3.16 25.75 10.64
N ASN A 195 2.61 26.96 10.65
CA ASN A 195 3.07 28.04 11.54
C ASN A 195 2.67 27.81 13.00
N GLU A 196 1.49 27.25 13.26
CA GLU A 196 1.11 26.78 14.61
C GLU A 196 2.08 25.71 15.12
N VAL A 197 2.39 24.70 14.29
CA VAL A 197 3.31 23.62 14.67
C VAL A 197 4.72 24.15 14.93
N ARG A 198 5.23 25.06 14.08
CA ARG A 198 6.53 25.72 14.30
C ARG A 198 6.58 26.46 15.63
N ARG A 199 5.53 27.18 16.00
CA ARG A 199 5.44 27.87 17.30
C ARG A 199 5.43 26.90 18.47
N SER A 200 4.69 25.78 18.38
CA SER A 200 4.73 24.73 19.41
C SER A 200 6.11 24.08 19.53
N ILE A 201 6.79 23.82 18.40
CA ILE A 201 8.16 23.28 18.40
C ILE A 201 9.12 24.27 19.08
N LEU A 202 9.02 25.56 18.75
CA LEU A 202 9.84 26.59 19.38
C LEU A 202 9.59 26.67 20.89
N PHE A 203 8.32 26.64 21.32
CA PHE A 203 7.96 26.60 22.73
C PHE A 203 8.62 25.42 23.46
N VAL A 204 8.48 24.20 22.91
CA VAL A 204 9.11 23.00 23.47
C VAL A 204 10.63 23.11 23.48
N ALA A 205 11.24 23.64 22.42
CA ALA A 205 12.68 23.82 22.34
C ALA A 205 13.20 24.78 23.42
N VAL A 206 12.49 25.89 23.67
CA VAL A 206 12.83 26.84 24.74
C VAL A 206 12.67 26.20 26.11
N VAL A 207 11.56 25.50 26.37
CA VAL A 207 11.33 24.79 27.63
C VAL A 207 12.42 23.73 27.86
N ALA A 208 12.80 22.96 26.84
CA ALA A 208 13.85 21.94 26.93
C ALA A 208 15.24 22.56 27.16
N ALA A 209 15.56 23.64 26.43
CA ALA A 209 16.85 24.33 26.52
C ALA A 209 17.09 25.00 27.88
N ILE A 210 16.02 25.35 28.60
CA ILE A 210 16.10 25.90 29.96
C ILE A 210 16.02 24.75 30.99
N GLY A 211 15.00 23.90 30.86
CA GLY A 211 14.65 22.90 31.87
C GLY A 211 15.65 21.75 31.99
N LEU A 212 16.14 21.20 30.87
CA LEU A 212 17.06 20.06 30.92
C LEU A 212 18.45 20.44 31.47
N PRO A 213 19.09 21.55 31.03
CA PRO A 213 20.33 21.99 31.65
C PRO A 213 20.19 22.37 33.12
N ALA A 214 19.10 23.05 33.49
CA ALA A 214 18.83 23.39 34.90
C ALA A 214 18.68 22.11 35.75
N LEU A 215 17.94 21.11 35.27
CA LEU A 215 17.81 19.82 35.95
C LEU A 215 19.17 19.17 36.14
N ILE A 216 19.98 19.06 35.08
CA ILE A 216 21.32 18.45 35.16
C ILE A 216 22.24 19.24 36.10
N TYR A 217 22.17 20.57 36.09
CA TYR A 217 22.96 21.42 36.97
C TYR A 217 22.65 21.19 38.46
N PHE A 218 21.37 21.12 38.82
CA PHE A 218 20.96 20.96 40.24
C PHE A 218 20.99 19.53 40.74
N THR A 219 20.87 18.54 39.86
CA THR A 219 20.68 17.12 40.26
C THR A 219 21.71 16.16 39.68
N GLY A 220 22.64 16.67 38.87
CA GLY A 220 23.58 15.85 38.11
C GLY A 220 22.93 15.08 36.98
N ILE A 221 23.74 14.29 36.25
CA ILE A 221 23.24 13.45 35.15
C ILE A 221 22.29 12.36 35.66
N SER A 222 22.48 11.88 36.90
CA SER A 222 21.59 10.91 37.54
C SER A 222 20.17 11.48 37.69
N GLY A 223 20.03 12.73 38.09
CA GLY A 223 18.71 13.35 38.20
C GLY A 223 18.02 13.57 36.85
N PHE A 224 18.75 13.75 35.75
CA PHE A 224 18.14 13.69 34.42
C PHE A 224 17.45 12.34 34.16
N PHE A 225 18.09 11.21 34.55
CA PHE A 225 17.48 9.89 34.42
C PHE A 225 16.29 9.70 35.37
N LEU A 226 16.48 10.04 36.66
CA LEU A 226 15.48 9.80 37.70
C LEU A 226 14.23 10.69 37.54
N TYR A 227 14.39 11.96 37.18
CA TYR A 227 13.34 12.97 37.23
C TYR A 227 12.79 13.38 35.87
N PHE A 228 13.49 13.06 34.78
CA PHE A 228 13.00 13.33 33.43
C PHE A 228 12.88 12.06 32.58
N LEU A 229 13.98 11.37 32.24
CA LEU A 229 13.93 10.30 31.24
C LEU A 229 13.02 9.14 31.66
N MET A 230 13.13 8.64 32.89
CA MET A 230 12.32 7.51 33.33
C MET A 230 10.83 7.86 33.51
N PRO A 231 10.45 8.99 34.14
CA PRO A 231 9.08 9.50 34.10
C PRO A 231 8.56 9.69 32.68
N TRP A 232 9.36 10.27 31.77
CA TRP A 232 9.01 10.50 30.37
C TRP A 232 8.70 9.18 29.63
N LEU A 233 9.53 8.14 29.84
CA LEU A 233 9.28 6.80 29.33
C LEU A 233 8.00 6.18 29.92
N ALA A 234 7.74 6.39 31.21
CA ALA A 234 6.53 5.91 31.85
C ALA A 234 5.26 6.58 31.31
N ILE A 235 5.31 7.88 30.95
CA ILE A 235 4.19 8.56 30.26
C ILE A 235 3.93 7.88 28.91
N HIS A 236 4.99 7.61 28.14
CA HIS A 236 4.87 6.88 26.87
C HIS A 236 4.32 5.47 27.05
N ALA A 237 4.65 4.78 28.15
CA ALA A 237 4.09 3.47 28.44
C ALA A 237 2.56 3.53 28.64
N TRP A 238 2.07 4.48 29.46
CA TRP A 238 0.64 4.70 29.65
C TRP A 238 -0.08 5.13 28.38
N PHE A 239 0.51 6.05 27.62
CA PHE A 239 -0.01 6.54 26.35
C PHE A 239 -0.14 5.39 25.34
N SER A 240 0.94 4.62 25.16
CA SER A 240 0.96 3.53 24.20
C SER A 240 -0.01 2.43 24.60
N LEU A 241 -0.04 2.05 25.88
CA LEU A 241 -0.99 1.07 26.39
C LEU A 241 -2.42 1.48 26.06
N THR A 242 -2.81 2.71 26.43
CA THR A 242 -4.19 3.16 26.26
C THR A 242 -4.60 3.22 24.78
N THR A 243 -3.80 3.86 23.92
CA THR A 243 -4.15 4.02 22.50
C THR A 243 -4.03 2.74 21.69
N MET A 244 -3.07 1.86 22.01
CA MET A 244 -2.97 0.54 21.40
C MET A 244 -4.25 -0.27 21.68
N MET A 245 -4.72 -0.27 22.93
CA MET A 245 -5.90 -1.05 23.30
C MET A 245 -7.18 -0.49 22.66
N HIS A 246 -7.29 0.81 22.40
CA HIS A 246 -8.48 1.37 21.72
C HIS A 246 -8.61 0.94 20.26
N HIS A 247 -7.49 0.86 19.55
CA HIS A 247 -7.46 0.72 18.08
C HIS A 247 -6.98 -0.63 17.56
N ILE A 248 -6.34 -1.44 18.41
CA ILE A 248 -5.81 -2.75 18.05
C ILE A 248 -6.53 -3.82 18.86
N SER A 249 -7.26 -4.68 18.15
CA SER A 249 -7.77 -5.94 18.71
C SER A 249 -7.95 -6.99 17.61
N ASP A 250 -8.08 -8.25 18.01
CA ASP A 250 -8.48 -9.37 17.13
C ASP A 250 -9.92 -9.25 16.60
N GLU A 251 -10.62 -8.18 16.97
CA GLU A 251 -12.01 -7.98 16.64
C GLU A 251 -12.32 -6.62 15.99
N THR A 252 -11.35 -5.71 15.97
CA THR A 252 -11.45 -4.34 15.48
C THR A 252 -10.49 -4.20 14.30
N PRO A 253 -10.98 -4.34 13.05
CA PRO A 253 -10.12 -4.29 11.88
C PRO A 253 -9.72 -2.86 11.53
N PHE A 254 -8.70 -2.72 10.69
CA PHE A 254 -8.53 -1.52 9.87
C PHE A 254 -9.21 -1.77 8.52
N LEU A 255 -9.99 -0.82 8.03
CA LEU A 255 -10.77 -0.95 6.80
C LEU A 255 -10.14 -0.19 5.63
N THR A 256 -10.27 -0.74 4.43
CA THR A 256 -9.94 -0.05 3.18
C THR A 256 -10.98 1.03 2.87
N LYS A 257 -10.64 1.95 1.98
CA LYS A 257 -11.53 3.03 1.51
C LYS A 257 -12.89 2.52 1.01
N GLU A 258 -12.95 1.31 0.48
CA GLU A 258 -14.18 0.71 -0.05
C GLU A 258 -15.20 0.35 1.04
N HIS A 259 -14.73 -0.05 2.21
CA HIS A 259 -15.59 -0.49 3.33
C HIS A 259 -15.67 0.51 4.48
N TRP A 260 -14.74 1.46 4.49
CA TRP A 260 -14.66 2.47 5.52
C TRP A 260 -15.79 3.50 5.35
N THR A 261 -16.59 3.69 6.40
CA THR A 261 -17.57 4.77 6.50
C THR A 261 -17.25 5.65 7.70
N PHE A 262 -17.59 6.94 7.62
CA PHE A 262 -17.30 7.88 8.72
C PHE A 262 -17.99 7.46 10.03
N ASN A 263 -19.29 7.18 9.99
CA ASN A 263 -20.05 6.79 11.19
C ASN A 263 -19.67 5.40 11.72
N GLY A 264 -19.49 4.43 10.81
CA GLY A 264 -19.03 3.08 11.18
C GLY A 264 -17.68 3.13 11.87
N SER A 265 -16.76 3.99 11.38
CA SER A 265 -15.44 4.16 11.99
C SER A 265 -15.50 4.70 13.42
N GLY A 266 -16.38 5.68 13.67
CA GLY A 266 -16.50 6.30 14.99
C GLY A 266 -17.19 5.40 16.03
N LEU A 267 -18.18 4.60 15.62
CA LEU A 267 -18.97 3.79 16.55
C LEU A 267 -18.48 2.33 16.70
N LEU A 268 -18.00 1.71 15.62
CA LEU A 268 -17.77 0.25 15.56
C LEU A 268 -16.28 -0.13 15.61
N LEU A 269 -15.38 0.77 15.21
CA LEU A 269 -13.95 0.48 15.06
C LEU A 269 -13.09 0.90 16.27
N THR A 270 -13.71 0.99 17.43
CA THR A 270 -13.04 1.25 18.71
C THR A 270 -13.47 0.21 19.74
N THR A 271 -12.55 -0.21 20.61
CA THR A 271 -12.89 -1.01 21.79
C THR A 271 -12.62 -0.24 23.07
N ASP A 272 -13.65 -0.10 23.89
CA ASP A 272 -13.60 0.65 25.13
C ASP A 272 -13.18 -0.29 26.28
N TYR A 273 -11.88 -0.29 26.58
CA TYR A 273 -11.30 -1.08 27.67
C TYR A 273 -11.46 -0.35 29.01
N MET A 274 -12.51 -0.67 29.76
CA MET A 274 -12.86 0.04 30.99
C MET A 274 -11.86 -0.20 32.12
N TYR A 275 -11.35 0.91 32.67
CA TYR A 275 -10.50 0.94 33.86
C TYR A 275 -11.33 0.92 35.16
N PRO A 276 -10.74 0.53 36.30
CA PRO A 276 -11.35 0.78 37.60
C PRO A 276 -11.56 2.29 37.83
N ARG A 277 -12.57 2.66 38.63
CA ARG A 277 -13.05 4.05 38.76
C ARG A 277 -11.95 5.07 39.11
N TRP A 278 -11.02 4.71 40.00
CA TRP A 278 -9.91 5.60 40.38
C TRP A 278 -8.98 5.88 39.20
N LEU A 279 -8.72 4.89 38.35
CA LEU A 279 -7.85 5.02 37.20
C LEU A 279 -8.58 5.76 36.07
N LEU A 280 -9.88 5.51 35.85
CA LEU A 280 -10.71 6.32 34.95
C LEU A 280 -10.63 7.80 35.30
N PHE A 281 -10.72 8.14 36.59
CA PHE A 281 -10.62 9.53 37.04
C PHE A 281 -9.23 10.12 36.72
N LEU A 282 -8.14 9.42 37.04
CA LEU A 282 -6.78 9.91 36.79
C LEU A 282 -6.42 9.99 35.30
N THR A 283 -7.03 9.16 34.45
CA THR A 283 -6.86 9.19 33.00
C THR A 283 -7.97 9.96 32.29
N ASN A 284 -8.72 10.80 33.01
CA ASN A 284 -9.78 11.65 32.44
C ASN A 284 -10.73 10.87 31.52
N TYR A 285 -11.22 9.71 31.96
CA TYR A 285 -12.21 8.87 31.27
C TYR A 285 -11.86 8.54 29.81
N ILE A 286 -10.59 8.64 29.42
CA ILE A 286 -10.14 8.50 28.04
C ILE A 286 -10.49 7.13 27.42
N THR A 287 -10.70 6.11 28.26
CA THR A 287 -11.09 4.77 27.81
C THR A 287 -12.52 4.67 27.31
N VAL A 288 -13.35 5.68 27.59
CA VAL A 288 -14.70 5.84 27.01
C VAL A 288 -14.54 6.48 25.64
N HIS A 289 -13.90 5.72 24.74
CA HIS A 289 -13.29 6.23 23.54
C HIS A 289 -14.26 6.21 22.35
N THR A 290 -15.23 5.29 22.35
CA THR A 290 -16.27 5.23 21.31
C THR A 290 -17.11 6.51 21.31
N ALA A 291 -17.64 6.93 22.47
CA ALA A 291 -18.37 8.20 22.57
C ALA A 291 -17.50 9.41 22.21
N HIS A 292 -16.21 9.35 22.55
CA HIS A 292 -15.24 10.36 22.17
C HIS A 292 -15.03 10.44 20.66
N HIS A 293 -14.92 9.32 19.94
CA HIS A 293 -14.83 9.31 18.48
C HIS A 293 -16.08 9.86 17.79
N VAL A 294 -17.25 9.52 18.31
CA VAL A 294 -18.52 10.03 17.78
C VAL A 294 -18.65 11.54 17.96
N ALA A 295 -18.20 12.06 19.10
CA ALA A 295 -18.30 13.48 19.41
C ALA A 295 -17.10 13.98 20.24
N PRO A 296 -15.94 14.26 19.59
CA PRO A 296 -14.70 14.62 20.28
C PRO A 296 -14.78 15.90 21.11
N ILE A 297 -15.76 16.75 20.79
CA ILE A 297 -16.02 18.03 21.46
C ILE A 297 -16.71 17.87 22.83
N ILE A 298 -17.08 16.64 23.22
CA ILE A 298 -17.65 16.36 24.55
C ILE A 298 -16.52 16.35 25.59
N PRO A 299 -16.65 17.09 26.70
CA PRO A 299 -15.65 17.08 27.77
C PRO A 299 -15.57 15.70 28.44
N HIS A 300 -14.38 15.27 28.84
CA HIS A 300 -14.15 13.92 29.36
C HIS A 300 -15.11 13.47 30.49
N TYR A 301 -15.44 14.36 31.43
CA TYR A 301 -16.31 14.05 32.57
C TYR A 301 -17.79 13.82 32.19
N ASN A 302 -18.16 14.02 30.92
CA ASN A 302 -19.49 13.73 30.39
C ASN A 302 -19.49 12.48 29.47
N LEU A 303 -18.32 11.88 29.18
CA LEU A 303 -18.22 10.78 28.21
C LEU A 303 -19.02 9.54 28.63
N MET A 304 -19.05 9.20 29.92
CA MET A 304 -19.83 8.05 30.42
C MET A 304 -21.33 8.20 30.11
N GLU A 305 -21.88 9.40 30.27
CA GLU A 305 -23.29 9.69 30.00
C GLU A 305 -23.56 9.72 28.48
N ALA A 306 -22.63 10.28 27.69
CA ALA A 306 -22.70 10.26 26.24
C ALA A 306 -22.66 8.82 25.68
N GLN A 307 -21.80 7.97 26.23
CA GLN A 307 -21.71 6.55 25.88
C GLN A 307 -23.01 5.81 26.23
N ALA A 308 -23.59 6.06 27.40
CA ALA A 308 -24.86 5.47 27.78
C ALA A 308 -25.99 5.84 26.79
N ALA A 309 -26.02 7.10 26.33
CA ALA A 309 -26.96 7.55 25.32
C ALA A 309 -26.76 6.84 23.97
N LEU A 310 -25.50 6.68 23.53
CA LEU A 310 -25.18 5.92 22.30
C LEU A 310 -25.55 4.45 22.41
N LYS A 311 -25.29 3.79 23.56
CA LYS A 311 -25.69 2.40 23.81
C LYS A 311 -27.21 2.21 23.77
N SER A 312 -27.96 3.21 24.25
CA SER A 312 -29.42 3.20 24.18
C SER A 312 -29.94 3.40 22.76
N ALA A 313 -29.31 4.27 21.97
CA ALA A 313 -29.74 4.57 20.61
C ALA A 313 -29.31 3.51 19.59
N TYR A 314 -28.17 2.85 19.82
CA TYR A 314 -27.58 1.84 18.94
C TYR A 314 -27.23 0.56 19.72
N PRO A 315 -28.24 -0.22 20.16
CA PRO A 315 -28.01 -1.40 20.99
C PRO A 315 -27.09 -2.42 20.31
N GLY A 316 -26.07 -2.88 21.03
CA GLY A 316 -25.14 -3.92 20.56
C GLY A 316 -24.04 -3.44 19.60
N MET A 317 -23.98 -2.15 19.27
CA MET A 317 -22.97 -1.59 18.36
C MET A 317 -21.74 -0.99 19.08
N VAL A 318 -21.87 -0.62 20.36
CA VAL A 318 -20.75 -0.14 21.19
C VAL A 318 -20.04 -1.29 21.87
N ARG A 319 -18.71 -1.34 21.75
CA ARG A 319 -17.87 -2.42 22.27
C ARG A 319 -17.18 -2.01 23.55
N GLU A 320 -17.56 -2.63 24.65
CA GLU A 320 -17.03 -2.32 25.97
C GLU A 320 -16.64 -3.61 26.70
N LYS A 321 -15.46 -3.64 27.30
CA LYS A 321 -15.03 -4.74 28.16
C LYS A 321 -14.04 -4.27 29.24
N PRO A 322 -13.97 -4.93 30.40
CA PRO A 322 -12.97 -4.59 31.42
C PRO A 322 -11.55 -4.86 30.89
N LEU A 323 -10.61 -3.97 31.20
CA LEU A 323 -9.20 -4.21 30.86
C LEU A 323 -8.65 -5.41 31.65
N SER A 324 -8.09 -6.39 30.94
CA SER A 324 -7.34 -7.48 31.56
C SER A 324 -5.91 -7.58 31.01
N ILE A 325 -4.98 -8.07 31.83
CA ILE A 325 -3.61 -8.36 31.42
C ILE A 325 -3.59 -9.37 30.26
N LYS A 326 -4.56 -10.29 30.22
CA LYS A 326 -4.71 -11.27 29.14
C LYS A 326 -5.00 -10.59 27.80
N ASP A 327 -5.81 -9.53 27.79
CA ASP A 327 -6.09 -8.78 26.56
C ASP A 327 -4.85 -8.03 26.06
N VAL A 328 -4.13 -7.35 26.95
CA VAL A 328 -2.88 -6.65 26.60
C VAL A 328 -1.86 -7.63 26.02
N TRP A 329 -1.70 -8.79 26.66
CA TRP A 329 -0.78 -9.83 26.19
C TRP A 329 -1.24 -10.44 24.87
N ARG A 330 -2.55 -10.61 24.67
CA ARG A 330 -3.11 -11.10 23.40
C ARG A 330 -2.83 -10.12 22.27
N VAL A 331 -3.12 -8.83 22.46
CA VAL A 331 -2.84 -7.79 21.46
C VAL A 331 -1.35 -7.75 21.12
N ALA A 332 -0.48 -7.71 22.13
CA ALA A 332 0.97 -7.65 21.95
C ALA A 332 1.61 -8.94 21.40
N ARG A 333 0.87 -10.06 21.34
CA ARG A 333 1.36 -11.34 20.81
C ARG A 333 0.78 -11.68 19.45
N TYR A 334 -0.46 -11.28 19.17
CA TYR A 334 -1.19 -11.75 17.98
C TYR A 334 -1.57 -10.63 17.02
N CYS A 335 -1.60 -9.36 17.44
CA CYS A 335 -2.12 -8.27 16.62
C CYS A 335 -1.00 -7.42 15.99
N HIS A 336 -0.25 -7.99 15.04
CA HIS A 336 0.95 -7.33 14.52
C HIS A 336 0.84 -6.80 13.10
N LEU A 337 0.45 -7.64 12.15
CA LEU A 337 0.39 -7.31 10.73
C LEU A 337 -1.06 -7.36 10.25
N TYR A 338 -1.39 -6.62 9.20
CA TYR A 338 -2.70 -6.73 8.55
C TYR A 338 -2.72 -7.93 7.60
N ASP A 339 -3.64 -8.86 7.84
CA ASP A 339 -3.93 -9.99 6.98
C ASP A 339 -4.98 -9.56 5.94
N PRO A 340 -4.58 -9.37 4.66
CA PRO A 340 -5.50 -8.94 3.63
C PRO A 340 -6.58 -9.98 3.34
N VAL A 341 -6.39 -11.27 3.68
CA VAL A 341 -7.37 -12.34 3.41
C VAL A 341 -8.48 -12.37 4.46
N LYS A 342 -8.13 -12.17 5.74
CA LYS A 342 -9.10 -12.18 6.85
C LYS A 342 -9.71 -10.79 7.14
N GLY A 343 -9.02 -9.72 6.75
CA GLY A 343 -9.38 -8.35 7.13
C GLY A 343 -9.03 -8.01 8.58
N TYR A 344 -8.31 -8.90 9.28
CA TYR A 344 -7.90 -8.76 10.68
C TYR A 344 -6.38 -8.87 10.83
N TYR A 345 -5.88 -8.95 12.06
CA TYR A 345 -4.45 -9.05 12.32
C TYR A 345 -3.89 -10.48 12.20
N GLU A 346 -2.61 -10.58 11.85
CA GLU A 346 -1.80 -11.80 11.94
C GLU A 346 -0.52 -11.58 12.78
N PRO A 347 0.00 -12.61 13.48
CA PRO A 347 1.23 -12.53 14.27
C PRO A 347 2.51 -12.46 13.41
N LEU A 348 3.59 -11.89 13.96
CA LEU A 348 4.91 -11.81 13.29
C LEU A 348 5.59 -13.17 13.15
N ASP A 349 5.40 -14.03 14.14
CA ASP A 349 5.98 -15.36 14.32
C ASP A 349 5.17 -16.46 13.63
N GLU A 350 3.96 -16.15 13.14
CA GLU A 350 3.22 -17.08 12.29
C GLU A 350 4.04 -17.28 11.00
N THR A 351 4.47 -18.52 10.74
CA THR A 351 4.94 -18.95 9.42
C THR A 351 3.91 -18.51 8.39
N PRO A 352 4.31 -18.05 7.19
CA PRO A 352 3.34 -17.73 6.15
C PRO A 352 2.36 -18.90 6.09
N ARG A 353 1.09 -18.66 6.43
CA ARG A 353 0.08 -19.66 6.06
C ARG A 353 0.21 -19.73 4.57
N ASP A 354 0.41 -20.94 4.07
CA ASP A 354 0.52 -21.13 2.67
C ASP A 354 -0.83 -20.73 2.08
N ILE A 355 -0.90 -19.52 1.52
CA ILE A 355 -2.09 -19.01 0.86
C ILE A 355 -2.30 -19.85 -0.44
N SER A 356 -1.34 -20.71 -0.78
CA SER A 356 -1.45 -21.76 -1.82
C SER A 356 -2.57 -22.77 -1.55
N ASP A 357 -2.96 -23.01 -0.29
CA ASP A 357 -3.95 -24.07 0.01
C ASP A 357 -5.40 -23.63 -0.23
N LYS A 358 -5.67 -22.34 -0.44
CA LYS A 358 -7.04 -21.83 -0.70
C LYS A 358 -7.15 -20.75 -1.76
N VAL A 359 -6.05 -20.19 -2.22
CA VAL A 359 -5.96 -19.63 -3.56
C VAL A 359 -5.31 -20.73 -4.38
N THR A 360 -6.00 -21.29 -5.36
CA THR A 360 -5.37 -22.16 -6.38
C THR A 360 -4.42 -21.34 -7.24
N VAL A 361 -3.30 -20.91 -6.65
CA VAL A 361 -2.05 -20.66 -7.35
C VAL A 361 -1.54 -22.03 -7.75
N PRO A 362 -1.19 -22.27 -9.03
CA PRO A 362 -0.64 -23.56 -9.43
C PRO A 362 0.60 -23.83 -8.58
N VAL A 363 0.63 -25.00 -7.91
CA VAL A 363 1.82 -25.51 -7.26
C VAL A 363 2.88 -25.67 -8.35
N VAL A 364 3.85 -24.76 -8.37
CA VAL A 364 5.11 -25.01 -9.08
C VAL A 364 5.91 -25.92 -8.18
N ASP A 365 6.15 -27.14 -8.64
CA ASP A 365 6.95 -28.15 -7.95
C ASP A 365 8.31 -27.56 -7.52
N PRO A 366 8.61 -27.44 -6.20
CA PRO A 366 9.88 -26.91 -5.73
C PRO A 366 11.08 -27.81 -6.11
N ALA A 367 10.86 -29.04 -6.58
CA ALA A 367 11.89 -29.89 -7.16
C ALA A 367 12.25 -29.51 -8.62
N LYS A 368 11.48 -28.61 -9.27
CA LYS A 368 11.75 -28.07 -10.60
C LYS A 368 12.32 -26.65 -10.61
N GLU A 369 12.44 -25.97 -9.45
CA GLU A 369 13.19 -24.71 -9.38
C GLU A 369 14.70 -24.98 -9.49
N ALA A 370 15.31 -24.52 -10.58
CA ALA A 370 16.75 -24.55 -10.74
C ALA A 370 17.42 -23.84 -9.55
N PRO A 371 18.44 -24.44 -8.90
CA PRO A 371 19.06 -23.89 -7.70
C PRO A 371 19.59 -22.46 -7.93
N TYR A 372 19.23 -21.56 -7.01
CA TYR A 372 19.71 -20.19 -6.95
C TYR A 372 21.24 -20.15 -6.87
N THR A 373 21.86 -19.67 -7.95
CA THR A 373 23.26 -19.23 -7.95
C THR A 373 23.28 -17.71 -7.84
N PRO A 374 23.76 -17.11 -6.73
CA PRO A 374 23.81 -15.67 -6.59
C PRO A 374 24.71 -15.07 -7.69
N ALA A 375 24.11 -14.27 -8.58
CA ALA A 375 24.86 -13.52 -9.57
C ALA A 375 25.84 -12.54 -8.88
N LYS A 376 27.08 -12.48 -9.36
CA LYS A 376 28.10 -11.51 -8.89
C LYS A 376 27.51 -10.09 -8.93
N PRO A 377 27.77 -9.24 -7.91
CA PRO A 377 27.20 -7.89 -7.87
C PRO A 377 27.62 -7.07 -9.09
N SER A 378 26.65 -6.61 -9.89
CA SER A 378 26.92 -5.77 -11.05
C SER A 378 27.35 -4.35 -10.63
N LEU A 379 28.18 -3.68 -11.43
CA LEU A 379 28.56 -2.28 -11.20
C LEU A 379 27.35 -1.36 -11.06
N LEU A 380 26.26 -1.64 -11.80
CA LEU A 380 25.00 -0.92 -11.71
C LEU A 380 24.33 -1.09 -10.33
N ARG A 381 24.39 -2.29 -9.75
CA ARG A 381 23.89 -2.56 -8.40
C ARG A 381 24.68 -1.79 -7.34
N LEU A 382 26.01 -1.78 -7.45
CA LEU A 382 26.87 -1.00 -6.56
C LEU A 382 26.60 0.50 -6.67
N TYR A 383 26.44 1.00 -7.90
CA TYR A 383 26.11 2.40 -8.15
C TYR A 383 24.75 2.81 -7.56
N ILE A 384 23.70 2.02 -7.78
CA ILE A 384 22.37 2.28 -7.21
C ILE A 384 22.38 2.15 -5.69
N GLY A 385 23.13 1.18 -5.14
CA GLY A 385 23.36 1.05 -3.70
C GLY A 385 24.06 2.27 -3.11
N GLY A 386 25.09 2.78 -3.78
CA GLY A 386 25.77 4.03 -3.40
C GLY A 386 24.86 5.24 -3.44
N LEU A 387 24.03 5.40 -4.48
CA LEU A 387 23.01 6.45 -4.54
C LEU A 387 22.00 6.34 -3.39
N ALA A 388 21.63 5.13 -2.99
CA ALA A 388 20.66 4.88 -1.92
C ALA A 388 21.14 5.36 -0.54
N LEU A 389 22.47 5.41 -0.32
CA LEU A 389 23.05 5.96 0.91
C LEU A 389 22.71 7.45 1.10
N PHE A 390 22.51 8.19 0.01
CA PHE A 390 22.24 9.63 0.03
C PHE A 390 20.78 9.96 -0.31
N SER A 391 20.17 9.22 -1.23
CA SER A 391 18.79 9.47 -1.67
C SER A 391 18.15 8.23 -2.30
N ASN A 392 17.23 7.61 -1.56
CA ASN A 392 16.36 6.55 -2.10
C ASN A 392 15.55 7.01 -3.32
N LYS A 393 15.19 8.30 -3.41
CA LYS A 393 14.51 8.87 -4.58
C LYS A 393 15.40 8.92 -5.82
N ALA A 394 16.69 9.27 -5.67
CA ALA A 394 17.65 9.26 -6.79
C ALA A 394 17.99 7.83 -7.21
N ALA A 395 18.21 6.93 -6.25
CA ALA A 395 18.43 5.51 -6.49
C ALA A 395 17.22 4.86 -7.19
N GLY A 396 16.00 5.16 -6.72
CA GLY A 396 14.75 4.69 -7.34
C GLY A 396 14.57 5.18 -8.76
N ARG A 397 14.88 6.47 -9.03
CA ARG A 397 14.91 7.00 -10.40
C ARG A 397 15.88 6.26 -11.30
N LYS A 398 17.09 5.99 -10.80
CA LYS A 398 18.09 5.25 -11.57
C LYS A 398 17.69 3.79 -11.80
N ALA A 399 17.05 3.15 -10.83
CA ALA A 399 16.46 1.83 -10.98
C ALA A 399 15.33 1.84 -12.01
N THR A 400 14.48 2.88 -12.03
CA THR A 400 13.47 3.07 -13.08
C THR A 400 14.10 3.27 -14.45
N ASP A 401 15.19 4.04 -14.56
CA ASP A 401 15.93 4.19 -15.82
C ASP A 401 16.49 2.84 -16.30
N ALA A 402 17.00 2.02 -15.37
CA ALA A 402 17.55 0.71 -15.66
C ALA A 402 16.47 -0.30 -16.11
N PHE A 403 15.30 -0.29 -15.48
CA PHE A 403 14.16 -1.11 -15.90
C PHE A 403 13.59 -0.63 -17.24
N GLY A 404 13.49 0.69 -17.40
CA GLY A 404 13.03 1.35 -18.60
C GLY A 404 13.97 1.18 -19.79
N TYR A 405 15.21 0.74 -19.57
CA TYR A 405 16.23 0.58 -20.59
C TYR A 405 15.95 -0.62 -21.49
N THR A 406 15.79 -0.37 -22.78
CA THR A 406 15.33 -1.35 -23.78
C THR A 406 16.48 -1.92 -24.62
N ARG A 407 17.70 -1.39 -24.48
CA ARG A 407 18.85 -1.75 -25.32
C ARG A 407 19.73 -2.84 -24.70
N GLY A 408 19.13 -3.68 -23.85
CA GLY A 408 19.82 -4.78 -23.17
C GLY A 408 20.31 -5.87 -24.14
N MET A 409 19.40 -6.39 -24.98
CA MET A 409 19.73 -7.43 -25.98
C MET A 409 20.37 -6.82 -27.23
N ILE A 410 19.92 -5.63 -27.64
CA ILE A 410 20.42 -4.93 -28.84
C ILE A 410 21.10 -3.63 -28.40
N LYS A 411 22.41 -3.70 -28.16
CA LYS A 411 23.22 -2.61 -27.54
C LYS A 411 23.31 -1.34 -28.39
N LYS A 412 23.22 -1.45 -29.72
CA LYS A 412 23.26 -0.32 -30.65
C LYS A 412 21.99 -0.30 -31.48
N ARG A 413 21.47 0.90 -31.78
CA ARG A 413 20.34 1.05 -32.70
C ARG A 413 20.67 0.32 -34.02
N PRO A 414 19.93 -0.72 -34.40
CA PRO A 414 20.15 -1.40 -35.67
C PRO A 414 19.95 -0.43 -36.81
N LYS A 415 20.63 -0.69 -37.94
CA LYS A 415 20.34 0.05 -39.17
C LYS A 415 18.89 -0.20 -39.54
N ASP A 416 18.21 0.86 -39.95
CA ASP A 416 16.83 0.78 -40.41
C ASP A 416 16.79 0.21 -41.83
N VAL A 417 16.98 -1.10 -41.90
CA VAL A 417 16.94 -1.88 -43.14
C VAL A 417 15.50 -2.31 -43.37
N LEU A 418 14.99 -2.04 -44.57
CA LEU A 418 13.67 -2.51 -44.97
C LEU A 418 13.67 -4.05 -45.02
N PRO A 419 12.79 -4.73 -44.25
CA PRO A 419 12.70 -6.18 -44.32
C PRO A 419 12.29 -6.66 -45.72
N LEU A 420 12.76 -7.85 -46.09
CA LEU A 420 12.45 -8.43 -47.40
C LEU A 420 10.93 -8.53 -47.60
N GLY A 421 10.42 -8.02 -48.72
CA GLY A 421 9.00 -8.05 -49.07
C GLY A 421 8.11 -7.05 -48.31
N ALA A 422 8.66 -6.25 -47.40
CA ALA A 422 7.90 -5.24 -46.66
C ALA A 422 7.82 -3.90 -47.41
N LYS A 423 6.77 -3.13 -47.10
CA LYS A 423 6.70 -1.68 -47.36
C LYS A 423 6.70 -0.93 -46.04
N ARG A 424 7.22 0.30 -46.03
CA ARG A 424 7.09 1.18 -44.86
C ARG A 424 5.72 1.83 -44.87
N PHE A 425 5.12 1.97 -43.69
CA PHE A 425 3.97 2.85 -43.47
C PHE A 425 4.28 3.80 -42.32
N ALA A 426 3.84 5.05 -42.43
CA ALA A 426 3.99 6.02 -41.35
C ALA A 426 3.00 5.69 -40.23
N ILE A 427 3.41 5.85 -38.98
CA ILE A 427 2.52 5.71 -37.82
C ILE A 427 2.20 7.11 -37.30
N GLY A 428 0.92 7.49 -37.33
CA GLY A 428 0.43 8.77 -36.83
C GLY A 428 0.06 8.72 -35.35
N GLY A 429 -0.13 9.89 -34.72
CA GLY A 429 -0.63 9.98 -33.34
C GLY A 429 0.41 9.73 -32.24
N THR A 430 1.67 9.45 -32.60
CA THR A 430 2.79 9.40 -31.65
C THR A 430 4.08 9.96 -32.29
N THR A 431 4.94 10.58 -31.48
CA THR A 431 6.25 11.08 -31.92
C THR A 431 7.39 10.08 -31.66
N SER A 432 7.12 9.02 -30.90
CA SER A 432 8.13 8.05 -30.44
C SER A 432 8.36 6.90 -31.42
N VAL A 433 7.46 6.69 -32.38
CA VAL A 433 7.57 5.70 -33.46
C VAL A 433 7.22 6.39 -34.78
N GLN A 434 8.11 6.32 -35.76
CA GLN A 434 7.95 7.04 -37.03
C GLN A 434 7.26 6.19 -38.11
N HIS A 435 7.62 4.91 -38.19
CA HIS A 435 7.10 3.99 -39.19
C HIS A 435 7.05 2.55 -38.69
N GLY A 436 6.26 1.74 -39.38
CA GLY A 436 6.28 0.29 -39.30
C GLY A 436 6.54 -0.35 -40.65
N TYR A 437 6.49 -1.68 -40.67
CA TYR A 437 6.68 -2.53 -41.83
C TYR A 437 5.39 -3.29 -42.11
N LEU A 438 4.98 -3.31 -43.38
CA LEU A 438 3.74 -3.93 -43.84
C LEU A 438 4.03 -4.92 -44.97
N TRP A 439 3.57 -6.16 -44.82
CA TRP A 439 3.67 -7.22 -45.82
C TRP A 439 2.30 -7.60 -46.37
N GLY A 440 2.29 -8.08 -47.61
CA GLY A 440 1.11 -8.68 -48.24
C GLY A 440 0.08 -7.67 -48.76
N LYS A 441 -1.01 -8.21 -49.29
CA LYS A 441 -2.22 -7.52 -49.77
C LYS A 441 -3.39 -8.45 -49.45
N GLY A 442 -4.48 -7.97 -48.85
CA GLY A 442 -5.58 -8.89 -48.49
C GLY A 442 -6.56 -8.39 -47.43
N LYS A 443 -7.23 -9.35 -46.76
CA LYS A 443 -8.56 -9.27 -46.08
C LYS A 443 -8.61 -8.55 -44.71
N GLY A 444 -7.58 -7.78 -44.38
CA GLY A 444 -7.38 -7.14 -43.07
C GLY A 444 -5.96 -7.32 -42.57
N THR A 445 -5.57 -6.55 -41.57
CA THR A 445 -4.19 -6.50 -41.05
C THR A 445 -4.05 -7.27 -39.74
N ILE A 446 -3.05 -8.14 -39.64
CA ILE A 446 -2.58 -8.72 -38.38
C ILE A 446 -1.40 -7.90 -37.88
N LEU A 447 -1.51 -7.36 -36.66
CA LEU A 447 -0.47 -6.57 -36.03
C LEU A 447 0.42 -7.45 -35.14
N LEU A 448 1.72 -7.50 -35.46
CA LEU A 448 2.75 -8.17 -34.68
C LEU A 448 3.37 -7.19 -33.69
N VAL A 449 3.34 -7.54 -32.40
CA VAL A 449 3.85 -6.71 -31.30
C VAL A 449 4.91 -7.49 -30.52
N HIS A 450 6.14 -6.98 -30.54
CA HIS A 450 7.29 -7.66 -29.93
C HIS A 450 7.36 -7.48 -28.40
N GLY A 451 8.19 -8.27 -27.73
CA GLY A 451 8.45 -8.17 -26.29
C GLY A 451 9.45 -7.07 -25.89
N TRP A 452 9.62 -6.86 -24.58
CA TRP A 452 10.54 -5.85 -24.03
C TRP A 452 12.00 -6.18 -24.32
N GLY A 453 12.76 -5.18 -24.77
CA GLY A 453 14.16 -5.34 -25.15
C GLY A 453 14.40 -5.99 -26.51
N ALA A 454 13.35 -6.43 -27.20
CA ALA A 454 13.40 -7.00 -28.55
C ALA A 454 13.10 -5.92 -29.63
N ASN A 455 12.74 -6.37 -30.83
CA ASN A 455 12.29 -5.52 -31.93
C ASN A 455 11.32 -6.32 -32.82
N SER A 456 10.71 -5.65 -33.79
CA SER A 456 9.79 -6.23 -34.77
C SER A 456 10.35 -7.47 -35.47
N SER A 457 11.67 -7.53 -35.75
CA SER A 457 12.27 -8.69 -36.42
C SER A 457 12.17 -10.00 -35.64
N SER A 458 11.98 -9.95 -34.31
CA SER A 458 11.72 -11.16 -33.51
C SER A 458 10.40 -11.85 -33.87
N MET A 459 9.47 -11.14 -34.54
CA MET A 459 8.14 -11.63 -34.89
C MET A 459 8.01 -12.02 -36.37
N TYR A 460 9.04 -11.84 -37.21
CA TYR A 460 8.92 -11.98 -38.66
C TYR A 460 8.65 -13.41 -39.15
N SER A 461 8.93 -14.42 -38.33
CA SER A 461 8.56 -15.82 -38.55
C SER A 461 7.06 -16.01 -38.83
N PHE A 462 6.20 -15.21 -38.21
CA PHE A 462 4.74 -15.24 -38.44
C PHE A 462 4.33 -14.60 -39.77
N ALA A 463 5.14 -13.71 -40.34
CA ALA A 463 4.74 -12.91 -41.50
C ALA A 463 4.42 -13.78 -42.71
N GLY A 464 5.31 -14.71 -43.06
CA GLY A 464 5.08 -15.58 -44.22
C GLY A 464 3.89 -16.52 -44.06
N ALA A 465 3.65 -17.06 -42.86
CA ALA A 465 2.54 -17.96 -42.58
C ALA A 465 1.18 -17.23 -42.66
N LEU A 466 1.08 -16.05 -42.03
CA LEU A 466 -0.13 -15.23 -42.05
C LEU A 466 -0.41 -14.65 -43.44
N GLN A 467 0.62 -14.31 -44.22
CA GLN A 467 0.45 -13.90 -45.62
C GLN A 467 -0.12 -15.03 -46.50
N LYS A 468 0.27 -16.29 -46.27
CA LYS A 468 -0.29 -17.44 -46.98
C LYS A 468 -1.78 -17.63 -46.70
N GLN A 469 -2.26 -17.22 -45.51
CA GLN A 469 -3.69 -17.15 -45.19
C GLN A 469 -4.41 -15.92 -45.77
N GLY A 470 -3.70 -15.05 -46.52
CA GLY A 470 -4.29 -13.90 -47.19
C GLY A 470 -4.44 -12.65 -46.31
N PHE A 471 -3.80 -12.61 -45.14
CA PHE A 471 -3.75 -11.40 -44.31
C PHE A 471 -2.64 -10.44 -44.76
N LYS A 472 -2.87 -9.14 -44.55
CA LYS A 472 -1.76 -8.18 -44.43
C LYS A 472 -1.11 -8.40 -43.07
N VAL A 473 0.20 -8.23 -42.98
CA VAL A 473 0.92 -8.32 -41.71
C VAL A 473 1.63 -7.01 -41.47
N ALA A 474 1.42 -6.42 -40.30
CA ALA A 474 2.11 -5.20 -39.89
C ALA A 474 2.97 -5.49 -38.65
N ALA A 475 4.15 -4.89 -38.59
CA ALA A 475 5.00 -4.90 -37.40
C ALA A 475 5.65 -3.51 -37.25
N PHE A 476 6.01 -3.14 -36.03
CA PHE A 476 6.72 -1.89 -35.77
C PHE A 476 7.67 -2.06 -34.59
N ASP A 477 8.65 -1.18 -34.50
CA ASP A 477 9.53 -1.12 -33.35
C ASP A 477 8.95 -0.13 -32.34
N ALA A 478 8.63 -0.63 -31.14
CA ALA A 478 8.10 0.17 -30.05
C ALA A 478 9.05 1.32 -29.66
N PRO A 479 8.58 2.33 -28.90
CA PRO A 479 9.42 3.43 -28.45
C PRO A 479 10.71 2.93 -27.79
N ALA A 480 11.84 3.55 -28.13
CA ALA A 480 13.17 3.14 -27.70
C ALA A 480 13.61 1.71 -28.07
N HIS A 481 12.84 0.93 -28.81
CA HIS A 481 13.21 -0.41 -29.29
C HIS A 481 13.66 -0.35 -30.75
N GLY A 482 14.38 -1.39 -31.21
CA GLY A 482 14.79 -1.53 -32.61
C GLY A 482 15.23 -0.22 -33.29
N VAL A 483 14.63 0.13 -34.42
CA VAL A 483 14.94 1.36 -35.16
C VAL A 483 14.33 2.61 -34.56
N SER A 484 13.42 2.52 -33.60
CA SER A 484 12.81 3.70 -32.97
C SER A 484 13.81 4.48 -32.10
N PRO A 485 13.73 5.82 -32.07
CA PRO A 485 14.69 6.65 -31.34
C PRO A 485 14.61 6.44 -29.81
N GLY A 486 15.69 6.80 -29.12
CA GLY A 486 15.80 6.66 -27.67
C GLY A 486 16.28 5.29 -27.19
N SER A 487 16.43 5.18 -25.87
CA SER A 487 16.94 4.00 -25.17
C SER A 487 16.16 3.63 -23.90
N VAL A 488 15.17 4.44 -23.53
CA VAL A 488 14.32 4.25 -22.37
C VAL A 488 12.87 4.49 -22.77
N THR A 489 11.97 3.66 -22.30
CA THR A 489 10.52 3.87 -22.48
C THR A 489 9.72 3.39 -21.26
N THR A 490 8.42 3.67 -21.28
CA THR A 490 7.43 3.29 -20.28
C THR A 490 6.40 2.32 -20.88
N MET A 491 5.63 1.64 -20.03
CA MET A 491 4.54 0.78 -20.50
C MET A 491 3.42 1.58 -21.17
N THR A 492 3.23 2.83 -20.72
CA THR A 492 2.23 3.75 -21.29
C THR A 492 2.59 4.15 -22.71
N GLU A 493 3.84 4.56 -22.93
CA GLU A 493 4.34 4.88 -24.27
C GLU A 493 4.29 3.68 -25.22
N PHE A 494 4.59 2.48 -24.71
CA PHE A 494 4.48 1.25 -25.50
C PHE A 494 3.01 0.99 -25.89
N LYS A 495 2.09 1.02 -24.93
CA LYS A 495 0.65 0.91 -25.19
C LYS A 495 0.15 1.97 -26.17
N ASP A 496 0.58 3.22 -26.02
CA ASP A 496 0.19 4.32 -26.91
C ASP A 496 0.71 4.12 -28.33
N ALA A 497 1.91 3.55 -28.49
CA ALA A 497 2.42 3.19 -29.81
C ALA A 497 1.64 2.04 -30.46
N VAL A 498 1.22 1.04 -29.68
CA VAL A 498 0.32 -0.03 -30.18
C VAL A 498 -1.01 0.56 -30.61
N LYS A 499 -1.62 1.41 -29.77
CA LYS A 499 -2.87 2.13 -30.09
C LYS A 499 -2.72 2.94 -31.38
N ALA A 500 -1.64 3.73 -31.50
CA ALA A 500 -1.33 4.52 -32.69
C ALA A 500 -1.20 3.66 -33.96
N ALA A 501 -0.55 2.50 -33.87
CA ALA A 501 -0.44 1.57 -34.99
C ALA A 501 -1.81 0.99 -35.39
N ILE A 502 -2.65 0.61 -34.42
CA ILE A 502 -4.02 0.12 -34.67
C ILE A 502 -4.85 1.20 -35.37
N THR A 503 -4.84 2.43 -34.83
CA THR A 503 -5.60 3.55 -35.39
C THR A 503 -5.11 3.94 -36.79
N THR A 504 -3.80 3.94 -37.03
CA THR A 504 -3.23 4.34 -38.33
C THR A 504 -3.52 3.32 -39.44
N LEU A 505 -3.56 2.03 -39.10
CA LEU A 505 -3.84 0.97 -40.07
C LEU A 505 -5.34 0.85 -40.39
N GLU A 506 -6.21 1.28 -39.48
CA GLU A 506 -7.69 1.26 -39.55
C GLU A 506 -8.35 -0.12 -39.70
N ASP A 507 -7.66 -1.10 -40.26
CA ASP A 507 -8.17 -2.42 -40.60
C ASP A 507 -7.44 -3.56 -39.87
N VAL A 508 -6.92 -3.29 -38.67
CA VAL A 508 -6.35 -4.32 -37.82
C VAL A 508 -7.45 -5.24 -37.31
N VAL A 509 -7.41 -6.51 -37.74
CA VAL A 509 -8.40 -7.55 -37.41
C VAL A 509 -7.87 -8.57 -36.40
N GLY A 510 -6.56 -8.63 -36.16
CA GLY A 510 -5.96 -9.52 -35.18
C GLY A 510 -4.61 -9.00 -34.67
N ILE A 511 -4.23 -9.44 -33.48
CA ILE A 511 -2.95 -9.08 -32.86
C ILE A 511 -2.20 -10.35 -32.45
N VAL A 512 -0.89 -10.38 -32.70
CA VAL A 512 0.03 -11.39 -32.19
C VAL A 512 1.07 -10.68 -31.34
N ALA A 513 1.03 -10.89 -30.03
CA ALA A 513 1.83 -10.15 -29.07
C ALA A 513 2.71 -11.07 -28.21
N HIS A 514 3.97 -10.70 -28.07
CA HIS A 514 4.94 -11.45 -27.28
C HIS A 514 5.25 -10.76 -25.94
N SER A 515 5.34 -11.52 -24.85
CA SER A 515 5.83 -11.05 -23.55
C SER A 515 5.10 -9.75 -23.12
N LEU A 516 5.84 -8.71 -22.71
CA LEU A 516 5.28 -7.40 -22.35
C LEU A 516 4.49 -6.69 -23.48
N GLY A 517 4.70 -7.08 -24.74
CA GLY A 517 3.85 -6.65 -25.85
C GLY A 517 2.39 -7.05 -25.63
N GLY A 518 2.13 -8.18 -24.96
CA GLY A 518 0.77 -8.62 -24.59
C GLY A 518 0.06 -7.66 -23.65
N ILE A 519 0.76 -7.13 -22.64
CA ILE A 519 0.24 -6.10 -21.75
C ILE A 519 -0.10 -4.82 -22.54
N ALA A 520 0.83 -4.37 -23.38
CA ALA A 520 0.66 -3.16 -24.18
C ALA A 520 -0.52 -3.27 -25.16
N SER A 521 -0.64 -4.42 -25.86
CA SER A 521 -1.74 -4.70 -26.78
C SER A 521 -3.09 -4.78 -26.09
N THR A 522 -3.18 -5.50 -24.97
CA THR A 522 -4.43 -5.61 -24.21
C THR A 522 -4.87 -4.24 -23.67
N GLY A 523 -3.94 -3.45 -23.14
CA GLY A 523 -4.21 -2.09 -22.68
C GLY A 523 -4.64 -1.14 -23.81
N ALA A 524 -4.03 -1.24 -24.99
CA ALA A 524 -4.41 -0.43 -26.16
C ALA A 524 -5.84 -0.72 -26.60
N LEU A 525 -6.22 -2.01 -26.67
CA LEU A 525 -7.58 -2.41 -27.01
C LEU A 525 -8.59 -1.98 -25.94
N ALA A 526 -8.26 -2.16 -24.67
CA ALA A 526 -9.15 -1.79 -23.58
C ALA A 526 -9.45 -0.27 -23.54
N GLU A 527 -8.50 0.55 -23.99
CA GLU A 527 -8.69 2.00 -24.13
C GLU A 527 -9.45 2.39 -25.40
N LEU A 528 -9.19 1.72 -26.53
CA LEU A 528 -9.95 1.92 -27.77
C LEU A 528 -11.41 1.47 -27.64
N GLY A 529 -11.70 0.54 -26.73
CA GLY A 529 -13.04 0.02 -26.52
C GLY A 529 -13.63 -0.54 -27.82
N ARG A 530 -14.75 0.00 -28.29
CA ARG A 530 -15.42 -0.47 -29.52
C ARG A 530 -14.90 0.20 -30.80
N GLU A 531 -13.92 1.10 -30.72
CA GLU A 531 -13.39 1.83 -31.89
C GLU A 531 -12.42 0.98 -32.72
N HIS A 532 -11.96 -0.17 -32.20
CA HIS A 532 -11.09 -1.08 -32.92
C HIS A 532 -11.87 -2.14 -33.73
N ARG A 533 -11.23 -2.72 -34.75
CA ARG A 533 -11.78 -3.84 -35.55
C ARG A 533 -11.16 -5.19 -35.23
N VAL A 534 -10.34 -5.26 -34.17
CA VAL A 534 -9.68 -6.50 -33.74
C VAL A 534 -10.73 -7.53 -33.32
N ARG A 535 -10.58 -8.75 -33.83
CA ARG A 535 -11.45 -9.91 -33.60
C ARG A 535 -10.77 -11.03 -32.85
N GLY A 536 -9.46 -10.95 -32.62
CA GLY A 536 -8.74 -11.93 -31.83
C GLY A 536 -7.33 -11.50 -31.46
N VAL A 537 -6.85 -12.01 -30.32
CA VAL A 537 -5.54 -11.66 -29.76
C VAL A 537 -4.77 -12.93 -29.40
N CYS A 538 -3.58 -13.10 -29.96
CA CYS A 538 -2.66 -14.16 -29.60
C CYS A 538 -1.60 -13.62 -28.63
N LEU A 539 -1.50 -14.20 -27.44
CA LEU A 539 -0.52 -13.88 -26.41
C LEU A 539 0.51 -15.01 -26.32
N LEU A 540 1.77 -14.71 -26.63
CA LEU A 540 2.87 -15.67 -26.64
C LEU A 540 3.83 -15.34 -25.50
N GLY A 541 3.99 -16.23 -24.52
CA GLY A 541 4.90 -16.00 -23.40
C GLY A 541 4.53 -14.76 -22.58
N ALA A 542 3.27 -14.32 -22.59
CA ALA A 542 2.88 -13.04 -22.00
C ALA A 542 2.79 -13.13 -20.46
N PRO A 543 3.36 -12.18 -19.70
CA PRO A 543 3.09 -12.06 -18.28
C PRO A 543 1.67 -11.54 -18.07
N ALA A 544 1.02 -11.99 -17.00
CA ALA A 544 -0.30 -11.54 -16.62
C ALA A 544 -0.27 -10.08 -16.14
N THR A 545 0.76 -9.69 -15.37
CA THR A 545 0.81 -8.36 -14.76
C THR A 545 2.22 -7.73 -14.77
N LEU A 546 2.30 -6.41 -14.95
CA LEU A 546 3.57 -5.67 -14.84
C LEU A 546 4.19 -5.72 -13.42
N PRO A 547 3.42 -5.69 -12.32
CA PRO A 547 3.95 -5.90 -10.98
C PRO A 547 4.72 -7.21 -10.82
N ALA A 548 4.24 -8.32 -11.40
CA ALA A 548 4.94 -9.60 -11.37
C ALA A 548 6.30 -9.53 -12.08
N VAL A 549 6.35 -8.85 -13.23
CA VAL A 549 7.60 -8.60 -13.99
C VAL A 549 8.58 -7.75 -13.18
N ILE A 550 8.14 -6.63 -12.60
CA ILE A 550 8.99 -5.76 -11.77
C ILE A 550 9.50 -6.51 -10.54
N GLN A 551 8.67 -7.36 -9.93
CA GLN A 551 9.05 -8.16 -8.79
C GLN A 551 10.14 -9.17 -9.14
N ARG A 552 10.01 -9.92 -10.25
CA ARG A 552 11.06 -10.83 -10.72
C ARG A 552 12.34 -10.08 -11.05
N TRP A 553 12.24 -9.01 -11.84
CA TRP A 553 13.39 -8.20 -12.23
C TRP A 553 14.15 -7.62 -11.03
N SER A 554 13.44 -7.06 -10.04
CA SER A 554 14.05 -6.47 -8.85
C SER A 554 14.61 -7.50 -7.85
N ARG A 555 14.29 -8.79 -8.01
CA ARG A 555 14.82 -9.88 -7.17
C ARG A 555 15.96 -10.64 -7.85
N GLN A 556 15.83 -10.91 -9.15
CA GLN A 556 16.70 -11.81 -9.89
C GLN A 556 17.75 -11.04 -10.71
N VAL A 557 17.38 -9.89 -11.31
CA VAL A 557 18.25 -9.15 -12.23
C VAL A 557 18.98 -8.01 -11.52
N LEU A 558 18.25 -7.19 -10.77
CA LEU A 558 18.82 -6.08 -10.01
C LEU A 558 18.35 -6.10 -8.55
N PRO A 559 18.91 -7.00 -7.72
CA PRO A 559 18.59 -7.06 -6.30
C PRO A 559 18.87 -5.72 -5.62
N MET A 560 17.82 -5.04 -5.19
CA MET A 560 17.90 -3.71 -4.60
C MET A 560 17.14 -3.62 -3.28
N ASP A 561 17.56 -2.66 -2.45
CA ASP A 561 16.95 -2.38 -1.15
C ASP A 561 15.45 -2.04 -1.32
N PRO A 562 14.58 -2.48 -0.41
CA PRO A 562 13.16 -2.21 -0.52
C PRO A 562 12.77 -0.72 -0.61
N ALA A 563 13.52 0.19 0.03
CA ALA A 563 13.28 1.62 -0.05
C ALA A 563 13.55 2.16 -1.47
N VAL A 564 14.56 1.61 -2.15
CA VAL A 564 14.86 1.90 -3.56
C VAL A 564 13.77 1.35 -4.47
N ARG A 565 13.27 0.13 -4.20
CA ARG A 565 12.11 -0.44 -4.94
C ARG A 565 10.87 0.44 -4.77
N HIS A 566 10.59 0.91 -3.56
CA HIS A 566 9.44 1.79 -3.33
C HIS A 566 9.56 3.11 -4.11
N ALA A 567 10.75 3.72 -4.11
CA ALA A 567 11.02 4.91 -4.90
C ALA A 567 10.94 4.65 -6.41
N MET A 568 11.37 3.48 -6.88
CA MET A 568 11.22 3.03 -8.27
C MET A 568 9.74 2.89 -8.65
N HIS A 569 8.90 2.29 -7.82
CA HIS A 569 7.45 2.17 -8.05
C HIS A 569 6.78 3.56 -8.13
N ALA A 570 7.12 4.47 -7.21
CA ALA A 570 6.59 5.83 -7.23
C ALA A 570 7.02 6.60 -8.49
N GLU A 571 8.26 6.42 -8.93
CA GLU A 571 8.76 7.02 -10.17
C GLU A 571 8.12 6.37 -11.41
N LEU A 572 7.90 5.06 -11.42
CA LEU A 572 7.19 4.37 -12.50
C LEU A 572 5.75 4.88 -12.63
N TRP A 573 5.04 5.07 -11.52
CA TRP A 573 3.71 5.71 -11.57
C TRP A 573 3.82 7.12 -12.16
N ARG A 574 4.75 7.94 -11.67
CA ARG A 574 4.95 9.30 -12.20
C ARG A 574 5.21 9.33 -13.72
N ARG A 575 5.97 8.37 -14.25
CA ARG A 575 6.30 8.30 -15.69
C ARG A 575 5.20 7.68 -16.55
N ASN A 576 4.48 6.68 -16.03
CA ASN A 576 3.37 6.05 -16.73
C ASN A 576 2.06 6.86 -16.64
N GLY A 577 1.93 7.79 -15.69
CA GLY A 577 0.66 8.47 -15.43
C GLY A 577 -0.39 7.60 -14.72
N VAL A 578 -0.23 6.29 -14.74
CA VAL A 578 -1.05 5.29 -14.05
C VAL A 578 -0.19 4.45 -13.09
N PRO A 579 -0.78 3.91 -12.00
CA PRO A 579 -0.09 2.96 -11.12
C PRO A 579 0.36 1.72 -11.89
N VAL A 580 1.44 1.05 -11.46
CA VAL A 580 1.95 -0.13 -12.19
C VAL A 580 0.97 -1.30 -12.17
N GLU A 581 0.10 -1.32 -11.15
CA GLU A 581 -1.01 -2.25 -10.97
C GLU A 581 -2.10 -2.11 -12.03
N HIS A 582 -2.15 -0.98 -12.76
CA HIS A 582 -3.04 -0.81 -13.91
C HIS A 582 -2.75 -1.79 -15.05
N TRP A 583 -1.51 -2.25 -15.16
CA TRP A 583 -1.03 -3.10 -16.25
C TRP A 583 -1.26 -4.58 -15.93
N ASP A 584 -2.52 -4.99 -16.11
CA ASP A 584 -3.07 -6.30 -15.75
C ASP A 584 -3.92 -6.85 -16.92
N ILE A 585 -3.43 -7.91 -17.58
CA ILE A 585 -4.13 -8.52 -18.73
C ILE A 585 -5.49 -9.09 -18.32
N PRO A 586 -5.61 -9.92 -17.25
CA PRO A 586 -6.92 -10.36 -16.75
C PRO A 586 -7.96 -9.24 -16.61
N GLN A 587 -7.60 -8.16 -15.92
CA GLN A 587 -8.53 -7.06 -15.65
C GLN A 587 -8.87 -6.24 -16.90
N LEU A 588 -7.87 -5.94 -17.73
CA LEU A 588 -8.07 -5.17 -18.96
C LEU A 588 -8.80 -5.99 -20.04
N GLY A 589 -8.46 -7.26 -20.16
CA GLY A 589 -9.00 -8.17 -21.15
C GLY A 589 -10.46 -8.56 -20.90
N GLN A 590 -10.94 -8.57 -19.66
CA GLN A 590 -12.37 -8.73 -19.34
C GLN A 590 -13.27 -7.67 -19.98
N LYS A 591 -12.72 -6.49 -20.32
CA LYS A 591 -13.46 -5.43 -21.01
C LYS A 591 -13.58 -5.67 -22.51
N LEU A 592 -12.90 -6.68 -23.03
CA LEU A 592 -12.83 -6.99 -24.45
C LEU A 592 -13.74 -8.18 -24.76
N SER A 593 -14.55 -8.03 -25.80
CA SER A 593 -15.41 -9.09 -26.34
C SER A 593 -14.75 -9.75 -27.55
N VAL A 594 -13.47 -10.12 -27.39
CA VAL A 594 -12.69 -10.79 -28.45
C VAL A 594 -12.08 -12.07 -27.89
N PRO A 595 -11.99 -13.15 -28.67
CA PRO A 595 -11.31 -14.37 -28.28
C PRO A 595 -9.79 -14.16 -28.15
N PHE A 596 -9.21 -14.85 -27.18
CA PHE A 596 -7.78 -14.90 -26.91
C PHE A 596 -7.22 -16.30 -27.19
N LEU A 597 -6.04 -16.35 -27.81
CA LEU A 597 -5.18 -17.54 -27.80
C LEU A 597 -3.98 -17.25 -26.89
N VAL A 598 -3.76 -18.07 -25.88
CA VAL A 598 -2.61 -17.97 -24.98
C VAL A 598 -1.70 -19.17 -25.23
N LEU A 599 -0.52 -18.91 -25.81
CA LEU A 599 0.52 -19.91 -26.04
C LEU A 599 1.67 -19.69 -25.08
N HIS A 600 2.06 -20.73 -24.35
CA HIS A 600 3.10 -20.62 -23.33
C HIS A 600 3.90 -21.91 -23.19
N ASP A 601 5.22 -21.81 -23.02
CA ASP A 601 6.04 -22.98 -22.71
C ASP A 601 6.05 -23.29 -21.22
N GLU A 602 5.79 -24.54 -20.84
CA GLU A 602 5.92 -24.99 -19.46
C GLU A 602 7.34 -24.77 -18.90
N ALA A 603 8.36 -24.82 -19.77
CA ALA A 603 9.76 -24.59 -19.42
C ALA A 603 10.24 -23.14 -19.64
N ASP A 604 9.34 -22.16 -19.77
CA ASP A 604 9.71 -20.74 -19.91
C ASP A 604 10.42 -20.22 -18.63
N ASP A 605 11.69 -19.83 -18.80
CA ASP A 605 12.58 -19.37 -17.74
C ASP A 605 12.47 -17.86 -17.44
N VAL A 606 11.70 -17.11 -18.23
CA VAL A 606 11.52 -15.66 -18.11
C VAL A 606 10.15 -15.32 -17.51
N VAL A 607 9.10 -15.95 -18.03
CA VAL A 607 7.72 -15.80 -17.58
C VAL A 607 7.19 -17.19 -17.21
N PRO A 608 6.97 -17.47 -15.91
CA PRO A 608 6.46 -18.77 -15.51
C PRO A 608 5.08 -19.07 -16.11
N VAL A 609 4.83 -20.34 -16.48
CA VAL A 609 3.56 -20.79 -17.09
C VAL A 609 2.32 -20.50 -16.25
N CYS A 610 2.48 -20.35 -14.93
CA CYS A 610 1.38 -19.97 -14.04
C CYS A 610 0.78 -18.60 -14.38
N GLU A 611 1.53 -17.70 -15.02
CA GLU A 611 0.99 -16.41 -15.49
C GLU A 611 0.05 -16.60 -16.69
N ALA A 612 0.40 -17.45 -17.66
CA ALA A 612 -0.49 -17.78 -18.76
C ALA A 612 -1.75 -18.52 -18.29
N GLN A 613 -1.61 -19.44 -17.35
CA GLN A 613 -2.74 -20.09 -16.71
C GLN A 613 -3.63 -19.09 -15.95
N HIS A 614 -3.02 -18.09 -15.31
CA HIS A 614 -3.77 -17.02 -14.65
C HIS A 614 -4.56 -16.18 -15.65
N ILE A 615 -3.98 -15.82 -16.80
CA ILE A 615 -4.70 -15.15 -17.89
C ILE A 615 -5.89 -16.02 -18.36
N ALA A 616 -5.63 -17.29 -18.65
CA ALA A 616 -6.64 -18.22 -19.16
C ALA A 616 -7.83 -18.47 -18.22
N ARG A 617 -7.64 -18.35 -16.91
CA ARG A 617 -8.74 -18.52 -15.93
C ARG A 617 -9.67 -17.32 -15.82
N HIS A 618 -9.20 -16.13 -16.21
CA HIS A 618 -9.91 -14.88 -15.92
C HIS A 618 -10.43 -14.15 -17.16
N LEU A 619 -10.02 -14.58 -18.36
CA LEU A 619 -10.56 -14.05 -19.60
C LEU A 619 -11.82 -14.83 -20.04
N PRO A 620 -12.84 -14.14 -20.58
CA PRO A 620 -14.13 -14.75 -20.89
C PRO A 620 -14.09 -15.71 -22.08
N GLU A 621 -13.31 -15.40 -23.12
CA GLU A 621 -13.16 -16.23 -24.34
C GLU A 621 -11.68 -16.49 -24.58
N VAL A 622 -11.16 -17.62 -24.08
CA VAL A 622 -9.73 -17.91 -24.15
C VAL A 622 -9.45 -19.38 -24.45
N THR A 623 -8.56 -19.61 -25.40
CA THR A 623 -7.95 -20.90 -25.70
C THR A 623 -6.53 -20.87 -25.14
N PHE A 624 -6.22 -21.73 -24.17
CA PHE A 624 -4.87 -21.89 -23.64
C PHE A 624 -4.25 -23.16 -24.20
N GLN A 625 -3.04 -23.02 -24.74
CA GLN A 625 -2.25 -24.15 -25.22
C GLN A 625 -0.84 -24.06 -24.64
N ALA A 626 -0.49 -25.07 -23.84
CA ALA A 626 0.88 -25.29 -23.42
C ALA A 626 1.67 -25.91 -24.59
N VAL A 627 2.91 -25.45 -24.75
CA VAL A 627 3.93 -26.06 -25.60
C VAL A 627 5.08 -26.52 -24.71
N GLU A 628 5.91 -27.46 -25.16
CA GLU A 628 6.97 -28.03 -24.32
C GLU A 628 8.35 -27.80 -24.95
N GLY A 629 9.27 -27.20 -24.19
CA GLY A 629 10.71 -27.20 -24.49
C GLY A 629 11.20 -26.16 -25.51
N VAL A 630 10.37 -25.19 -25.90
CA VAL A 630 10.70 -24.12 -26.86
C VAL A 630 11.29 -22.87 -26.18
N GLY A 631 10.93 -22.58 -24.95
CA GLY A 631 11.36 -21.46 -24.11
C GLY A 631 10.77 -20.12 -24.55
N HIS A 632 11.07 -19.07 -23.77
CA HIS A 632 10.45 -17.74 -23.91
C HIS A 632 10.57 -17.11 -25.30
N VAL A 633 11.70 -17.33 -25.97
CA VAL A 633 12.02 -16.68 -27.26
C VAL A 633 11.82 -17.63 -28.43
N ARG A 634 12.20 -18.92 -28.34
CA ARG A 634 12.12 -19.82 -29.51
C ARG A 634 10.69 -20.19 -29.87
N ILE A 635 9.72 -19.98 -28.96
CA ILE A 635 8.28 -20.05 -29.25
C ILE A 635 7.88 -19.17 -30.44
N LEU A 636 8.59 -18.06 -30.69
CA LEU A 636 8.32 -17.17 -31.82
C LEU A 636 8.69 -17.78 -33.16
N SER A 637 9.63 -18.71 -33.19
CA SER A 637 10.10 -19.40 -34.40
C SER A 637 9.66 -20.86 -34.47
N ASP A 638 8.90 -21.34 -33.49
CA ASP A 638 8.42 -22.70 -33.44
C ASP A 638 7.29 -22.92 -34.47
N MET A 639 7.42 -23.98 -35.27
CA MET A 639 6.47 -24.24 -36.36
C MET A 639 5.08 -24.63 -35.84
N GLY A 640 4.99 -25.29 -34.68
CA GLY A 640 3.72 -25.63 -34.05
C GLY A 640 3.01 -24.40 -33.52
N ALA A 641 3.74 -23.52 -32.81
CA ALA A 641 3.21 -22.25 -32.34
C ALA A 641 2.74 -21.35 -33.49
N ILE A 642 3.51 -21.29 -34.58
CA ILE A 642 3.12 -20.54 -35.80
C ILE A 642 1.84 -21.11 -36.41
N ALA A 643 1.71 -22.43 -36.50
CA ALA A 643 0.50 -23.09 -37.00
C ALA A 643 -0.72 -22.74 -36.14
N LEU A 644 -0.63 -22.90 -34.82
CA LEU A 644 -1.71 -22.59 -33.87
C LEU A 644 -2.18 -21.13 -33.97
N VAL A 645 -1.24 -20.18 -34.02
CA VAL A 645 -1.58 -18.75 -34.20
C VAL A 645 -2.28 -18.51 -35.54
N THR A 646 -1.76 -19.13 -36.59
CA THR A 646 -2.29 -18.96 -37.95
C THR A 646 -3.70 -19.53 -38.08
N ASP A 647 -3.94 -20.72 -37.53
CA ASP A 647 -5.23 -21.40 -37.55
C ASP A 647 -6.27 -20.65 -36.72
N PHE A 648 -5.89 -20.19 -35.52
CA PHE A 648 -6.74 -19.36 -34.67
C PHE A 648 -7.19 -18.08 -35.39
N LEU A 649 -6.26 -17.34 -36.01
CA LEU A 649 -6.59 -16.10 -36.70
C LEU A 649 -7.38 -16.33 -37.99
N ALA A 650 -7.15 -17.44 -38.69
CA ALA A 650 -7.91 -17.82 -39.87
C ALA A 650 -9.38 -18.17 -39.54
N ALA A 651 -9.62 -18.85 -38.41
CA ALA A 651 -10.96 -19.19 -37.94
C ALA A 651 -11.82 -17.95 -37.58
N LEU A 652 -11.18 -16.81 -37.35
CA LEU A 652 -11.84 -15.54 -37.05
C LEU A 652 -12.16 -14.71 -38.31
N ASP A 653 -11.87 -15.23 -39.51
CA ASP A 653 -12.27 -14.61 -40.78
C ASP A 653 -13.72 -15.02 -41.17
N PRO A 654 -14.67 -14.07 -41.27
CA PRO A 654 -16.05 -14.33 -41.68
C PRO A 654 -16.19 -14.94 -43.08
N THR A 655 -15.12 -14.90 -43.88
CA THR A 655 -15.09 -15.52 -45.22
C THR A 655 -14.61 -16.97 -45.22
N SER A 656 -14.20 -17.51 -44.06
CA SER A 656 -13.89 -18.93 -43.89
C SER A 656 -15.21 -19.72 -43.74
N GLY A 657 -15.51 -20.58 -44.72
CA GLY A 657 -16.56 -21.59 -44.56
C GLY A 657 -16.21 -22.56 -43.42
N PRO A 658 -17.18 -23.29 -42.85
CA PRO A 658 -16.98 -24.09 -41.65
C PRO A 658 -15.85 -25.11 -41.84
N THR A 659 -14.75 -24.94 -41.11
CA THR A 659 -13.63 -25.89 -41.09
C THR A 659 -13.96 -27.08 -40.18
N ARG A 660 -13.73 -28.27 -40.71
CA ARG A 660 -13.98 -29.59 -40.09
C ARG A 660 -13.26 -29.73 -38.74
N ASN A 661 -13.99 -30.21 -37.74
CA ASN A 661 -13.44 -30.74 -36.48
C ASN A 661 -12.41 -31.85 -36.78
N ILE A 662 -11.15 -31.61 -36.44
CA ILE A 662 -10.12 -32.64 -36.31
C ILE A 662 -9.83 -32.77 -34.81
N ALA A 663 -10.74 -33.45 -34.11
CA ALA A 663 -10.57 -33.86 -32.72
C ALA A 663 -11.31 -35.18 -32.52
N ALA A 664 -10.91 -36.19 -33.29
CA ALA A 664 -11.31 -37.58 -33.14
C ALA A 664 -10.22 -38.42 -33.83
N GLU A 665 -9.20 -38.78 -33.05
CA GLU A 665 -7.97 -39.58 -33.33
C GLU A 665 -6.83 -38.79 -32.68
N VAL A 666 -6.54 -38.99 -31.39
CA VAL A 666 -5.76 -40.12 -30.87
C VAL A 666 -6.25 -40.48 -29.46
N VAL A 667 -6.44 -41.77 -29.23
CA VAL A 667 -6.85 -42.43 -27.97
C VAL A 667 -5.71 -42.41 -26.95
#